data_AF-A0A0E0KA72-F1
#
_entry.id   AF-A0A0E0KA72-F1
#
_cell.length_a   1.000
_cell.length_b   1.000
_cell.length_c   1.000
_cell.angle_alpha   90.00
_cell.angle_beta   90.00
_cell.angle_gamma   90.00
#
_symmetry.space_group_name_H-M   'P 1'
#
loop_
_entity.id
_entity.type
_entity.pdbx_description
1 polymer ?
#
loop_
_entity_poly.entity_id
_entity_poly.type
_entity_poly.pdbx_seq_one_letter_code
_entity_poly.pdbx_strand_id
1 'polypeptide(L)'
;MRRSARAVFFLLLAWLVAGGVLNAAAAAKPAGMVQPLAYDYSSSSECLPEPMDAHYGGGIIRNGDFSAGLHGWSAFGYGSLAVGSSPAGNKFAVATNRTRPYQSVSQKVLLQNDTHYTLSGPSGDKNRCVFFFLRRVVSGSSWKLCALVSDGIADVRAVVKTAGGDFIHSGGVEARSGCWSILKGGLTAAAAGPAELYFESNATVDIWVDNVSLQPFSREEWSAHHEAAIKKARKKTVRLQARDASGNPVSGARMHIEHIRNGFPLGSAMSKEILTNPGYQRWFTSRFTVTTFENEMKWYSTEAIPGREDYSVPDAMLRFAKNHGIAVRGHNIFWDDPSTQMGWVKALSGEQLRRATAKRIKSVMSRYSGQVIAWDVVNENLHFDFFEGRFGWEASAAFYRKAHQMDGGALMSMNEFNTLEQPGDLTVLPGKYLRKLWQIKAFPGNGNAARMGIGLEGHFSAQPNIPYIRAALDTMAQANAPIWLTEIDVAPGPDQARHLEQILREVYAHPAVHGIILWTAWHPQGCYVMCLTDNNFKNLAAGDVVDKLIWEWKTRSHVGVADADGYYETELFHGDYKVTVTHPAANSTVAQSLTVDRESDNEFTIHVFTGKLVFVLAIILFEGKVLTPWVELKYPNRHLGLHQSQVAHHQNHECNEFHPLELQILEILLHPGERMQLNCYLVEPLGEISVRHIYG
;
A
#
# COMPACT_ATOMS: atom_id res chain seq x y z
N MET A 1 -39.57 27.36 62.86
CA MET A 1 -38.13 27.25 62.55
C MET A 1 -37.61 25.80 62.47
N ARG A 2 -38.32 24.87 61.81
CA ARG A 2 -37.83 23.49 61.55
C ARG A 2 -38.32 22.93 60.21
N ARG A 3 -38.44 23.77 59.18
CA ARG A 3 -38.74 23.34 57.80
C ARG A 3 -37.78 23.87 56.73
N SER A 4 -36.88 24.80 57.07
CA SER A 4 -35.92 25.39 56.12
C SER A 4 -34.51 24.77 56.16
N ALA A 5 -34.24 23.84 57.09
CA ALA A 5 -32.91 23.21 57.22
C ALA A 5 -32.76 21.89 56.43
N ARG A 6 -33.87 21.23 56.04
CA ARG A 6 -33.83 19.98 55.26
C ARG A 6 -33.71 20.21 53.74
N ALA A 7 -34.16 21.36 53.23
CA ALA A 7 -34.02 21.70 51.81
C ALA A 7 -32.58 22.08 51.43
N VAL A 8 -31.85 22.73 52.36
CA VAL A 8 -30.45 23.15 52.13
C VAL A 8 -29.49 21.94 52.15
N PHE A 9 -29.81 20.89 52.92
CA PHE A 9 -28.98 19.69 52.99
C PHE A 9 -29.10 18.79 51.74
N PHE A 10 -30.26 18.77 51.08
CA PHE A 10 -30.46 18.02 49.83
C PHE A 10 -29.85 18.73 48.60
N LEU A 11 -29.81 20.07 48.59
CA LEU A 11 -29.19 20.84 47.51
C LEU A 11 -27.65 20.78 47.56
N LEU A 12 -27.04 20.70 48.75
CA LEU A 12 -25.58 20.53 48.91
C LEU A 12 -25.09 19.12 48.57
N LEU A 13 -25.89 18.07 48.83
CA LEU A 13 -25.54 16.70 48.45
C LEU A 13 -25.68 16.46 46.93
N ALA A 14 -26.67 17.08 46.29
CA ALA A 14 -26.83 17.02 44.83
C ALA A 14 -25.70 17.77 44.10
N TRP A 15 -25.14 18.84 44.69
CA TRP A 15 -23.98 19.55 44.13
C TRP A 15 -22.66 18.80 44.33
N LEU A 16 -22.49 18.05 45.43
CA LEU A 16 -21.31 17.20 45.63
C LEU A 16 -21.31 15.94 44.74
N VAL A 17 -22.48 15.40 44.39
CA VAL A 17 -22.60 14.24 43.47
C VAL A 17 -22.60 14.68 41.99
N ALA A 18 -23.11 15.87 41.64
CA ALA A 18 -23.07 16.38 40.27
C ALA A 18 -21.76 17.13 39.94
N GLY A 19 -21.17 17.83 40.91
CA GLY A 19 -19.90 18.56 40.74
C GLY A 19 -18.65 17.68 40.73
N GLY A 20 -18.74 16.46 41.25
CA GLY A 20 -17.68 15.44 41.17
C GLY A 20 -17.65 14.64 39.86
N VAL A 21 -18.66 14.78 39.00
CA VAL A 21 -18.82 13.99 37.76
C VAL A 21 -18.56 14.82 36.49
N LEU A 22 -18.39 16.15 36.60
CA LEU A 22 -18.25 17.04 35.44
C LEU A 22 -16.87 17.71 35.27
N ASN A 23 -15.84 17.27 36.00
CA ASN A 23 -14.47 17.75 35.79
C ASN A 23 -13.39 16.68 36.04
N ALA A 24 -13.65 15.45 35.57
CA ALA A 24 -12.66 14.37 35.50
C ALA A 24 -12.69 13.65 34.14
N ALA A 25 -12.92 14.40 33.05
CA ALA A 25 -12.67 13.94 31.68
C ALA A 25 -11.36 14.54 31.11
N ALA A 26 -10.47 15.02 31.98
CA ALA A 26 -9.07 15.25 31.66
C ALA A 26 -8.30 13.95 31.91
N ALA A 27 -7.97 13.25 30.84
CA ALA A 27 -6.92 12.23 30.75
C ALA A 27 -6.81 11.27 31.95
N ALA A 28 -7.84 10.45 32.18
CA ALA A 28 -7.58 9.13 32.73
C ALA A 28 -6.78 8.34 31.68
N LYS A 29 -5.44 8.39 31.76
CA LYS A 29 -4.58 7.42 31.07
C LYS A 29 -5.14 6.04 31.41
N PRO A 30 -5.43 5.16 30.44
CA PRO A 30 -5.81 3.81 30.76
C PRO A 30 -4.69 3.20 31.61
N ALA A 31 -5.07 2.81 32.83
CA ALA A 31 -4.20 2.05 33.71
C ALA A 31 -3.80 0.77 32.97
N GLY A 32 -2.54 0.68 32.59
CA GLY A 32 -1.98 -0.48 31.90
C GLY A 32 -1.69 -0.30 30.40
N MET A 33 -1.53 0.91 29.85
CA MET A 33 -0.80 1.05 28.58
C MET A 33 0.67 0.67 28.82
N VAL A 34 0.99 -0.61 28.63
CA VAL A 34 2.37 -1.05 28.34
C VAL A 34 2.85 -0.16 27.21
N GLN A 35 3.92 0.61 27.41
CA GLN A 35 4.56 1.25 26.27
C GLN A 35 5.04 0.11 25.37
N PRO A 36 4.47 -0.05 24.16
CA PRO A 36 4.80 -1.20 23.34
C PRO A 36 6.28 -1.12 22.99
N LEU A 37 7.02 -2.18 23.27
CA LEU A 37 8.43 -2.32 22.90
C LEU A 37 8.58 -2.01 21.40
N ALA A 38 9.27 -0.94 21.01
CA ALA A 38 9.29 -0.53 19.61
C ALA A 38 9.76 -1.65 18.66
N TYR A 39 8.98 -1.93 17.60
CA TYR A 39 9.38 -2.85 16.53
C TYR A 39 10.42 -2.20 15.62
N ASP A 40 11.52 -2.91 15.34
CA ASP A 40 12.54 -2.46 14.40
C ASP A 40 12.25 -2.93 12.96
N TYR A 41 12.07 -1.96 12.07
CA TYR A 41 11.87 -2.17 10.63
C TYR A 41 13.18 -2.35 9.85
N SER A 42 14.35 -2.23 10.48
CA SER A 42 15.65 -2.35 9.81
C SER A 42 15.87 -3.71 9.15
N SER A 43 16.39 -3.70 7.93
CA SER A 43 16.83 -4.88 7.17
C SER A 43 17.87 -4.40 6.17
N SER A 44 18.79 -5.27 5.77
CA SER A 44 19.70 -4.98 4.65
C SER A 44 19.96 -6.24 3.82
N SER A 45 19.92 -6.11 2.50
CA SER A 45 20.36 -7.15 1.56
C SER A 45 21.78 -6.88 1.05
N GLU A 46 22.48 -5.92 1.63
CA GLU A 46 23.88 -5.63 1.31
C GLU A 46 24.82 -6.67 1.91
N CYS A 47 25.98 -6.79 1.27
CA CYS A 47 27.09 -7.65 1.67
C CYS A 47 27.98 -6.85 2.61
N LEU A 48 27.90 -7.13 3.91
CA LEU A 48 28.49 -6.27 4.94
C LEU A 48 29.88 -6.73 5.37
N PRO A 49 30.83 -5.80 5.59
CA PRO A 49 32.20 -6.16 5.97
C PRO A 49 32.29 -6.72 7.39
N GLU A 50 31.43 -6.27 8.29
CA GLU A 50 31.37 -6.65 9.69
C GLU A 50 29.91 -6.90 10.11
N PRO A 51 29.65 -7.83 11.03
CA PRO A 51 28.32 -8.01 11.59
C PRO A 51 28.04 -6.81 12.48
N MET A 52 26.82 -6.29 12.39
CA MET A 52 26.36 -5.21 13.26
C MET A 52 25.83 -5.81 14.57
N ASP A 53 25.72 -5.03 15.65
CA ASP A 53 25.41 -5.57 16.99
C ASP A 53 24.08 -6.35 17.09
N ALA A 54 23.96 -7.19 18.13
CA ALA A 54 22.73 -7.92 18.43
C ALA A 54 21.55 -7.00 18.75
N HIS A 55 20.48 -7.34 18.05
CA HIS A 55 19.12 -6.85 18.14
C HIS A 55 18.43 -7.22 19.49
N TYR A 56 17.65 -6.32 20.12
CA TYR A 56 16.91 -6.49 21.42
C TYR A 56 17.80 -7.02 22.58
N GLY A 57 19.13 -6.82 22.53
CA GLY A 57 20.04 -7.46 23.47
C GLY A 57 19.96 -9.00 23.45
N GLY A 58 19.55 -9.59 22.33
CA GLY A 58 19.31 -11.02 22.12
C GLY A 58 17.86 -11.47 22.33
N GLY A 59 16.99 -10.65 22.92
CA GLY A 59 15.63 -11.07 23.28
C GLY A 59 15.67 -12.25 24.28
N ILE A 60 15.08 -13.39 23.91
CA ILE A 60 15.20 -14.63 24.73
C ILE A 60 16.47 -15.45 24.42
N ILE A 61 17.26 -15.05 23.43
CA ILE A 61 18.55 -15.67 23.11
C ILE A 61 19.60 -15.16 24.10
N ARG A 62 20.34 -16.08 24.69
CA ARG A 62 21.47 -15.81 25.59
C ARG A 62 22.77 -15.85 24.80
N ASN A 63 23.67 -14.90 25.06
CA ASN A 63 24.99 -14.86 24.43
C ASN A 63 24.89 -14.94 22.89
N GLY A 64 23.95 -14.17 22.31
CA GLY A 64 23.71 -14.16 20.86
C GLY A 64 24.81 -13.49 20.04
N ASP A 65 25.64 -12.66 20.70
CA ASP A 65 26.83 -11.96 20.18
C ASP A 65 28.13 -12.78 20.37
N PHE A 66 28.02 -13.97 20.97
CA PHE A 66 29.12 -14.88 21.26
C PHE A 66 30.29 -14.27 22.05
N SER A 67 30.06 -13.16 22.77
CA SER A 67 31.07 -12.49 23.59
C SER A 67 31.59 -13.39 24.72
N ALA A 68 30.78 -14.32 25.20
CA ALA A 68 31.14 -15.38 26.15
C ALA A 68 31.46 -16.72 25.47
N GLY A 69 31.90 -16.71 24.20
CA GLY A 69 32.19 -17.91 23.42
C GLY A 69 30.92 -18.71 23.09
N LEU A 70 30.97 -20.04 23.22
CA LEU A 70 29.81 -20.92 22.94
C LEU A 70 28.92 -21.16 24.18
N HIS A 71 29.05 -20.38 25.25
CA HIS A 71 28.24 -20.57 26.44
C HIS A 71 26.73 -20.45 26.12
N GLY A 72 25.95 -21.49 26.43
CA GLY A 72 24.53 -21.57 26.11
C GLY A 72 24.20 -22.04 24.68
N TRP A 73 25.20 -22.25 23.83
CA TRP A 73 25.04 -22.77 22.47
C TRP A 73 25.54 -24.21 22.37
N SER A 74 24.98 -24.97 21.44
CA SER A 74 25.31 -26.38 21.21
C SER A 74 25.31 -26.70 19.72
N ALA A 75 25.90 -27.84 19.35
CA ALA A 75 25.82 -28.32 17.97
C ALA A 75 24.43 -28.94 17.75
N PHE A 76 23.75 -28.52 16.69
CA PHE A 76 22.60 -29.24 16.18
C PHE A 76 23.08 -30.39 15.30
N GLY A 77 22.81 -31.64 15.70
CA GLY A 77 23.36 -32.83 15.05
C GLY A 77 24.83 -33.09 15.40
N TYR A 78 25.57 -33.75 14.50
CA TYR A 78 26.94 -34.25 14.75
C TYR A 78 28.07 -33.30 14.27
N GLY A 79 27.79 -31.99 14.15
CA GLY A 79 28.77 -31.00 13.64
C GLY A 79 29.79 -30.55 14.69
N SER A 80 30.94 -30.00 14.24
CA SER A 80 31.93 -29.38 15.12
C SER A 80 31.66 -27.87 15.25
N LEU A 81 31.79 -27.32 16.46
CA LEU A 81 31.64 -25.89 16.71
C LEU A 81 32.97 -25.25 17.14
N ALA A 82 33.19 -24.02 16.70
CA ALA A 82 34.29 -23.17 17.12
C ALA A 82 33.81 -21.73 17.35
N VAL A 83 34.63 -20.93 18.04
CA VAL A 83 34.45 -19.48 18.16
C VAL A 83 35.44 -18.80 17.24
N GLY A 84 34.96 -17.95 16.35
CA GLY A 84 35.76 -17.08 15.50
C GLY A 84 35.88 -15.66 16.05
N SER A 85 36.67 -14.83 15.39
CA SER A 85 36.74 -13.40 15.66
C SER A 85 36.93 -12.65 14.36
N SER A 86 36.14 -11.59 14.15
CA SER A 86 36.25 -10.76 12.96
C SER A 86 37.46 -9.82 13.07
N PRO A 87 37.89 -9.17 11.98
CA PRO A 87 38.91 -8.11 12.03
C PRO A 87 38.59 -7.00 13.03
N ALA A 88 37.31 -6.63 13.19
CA ALA A 88 36.86 -5.65 14.18
C ALA A 88 36.81 -6.20 15.63
N GLY A 89 37.05 -7.50 15.84
CA GLY A 89 37.06 -8.14 17.15
C GLY A 89 35.73 -8.78 17.57
N ASN A 90 34.70 -8.72 16.73
CA ASN A 90 33.40 -9.33 17.00
C ASN A 90 33.54 -10.86 17.08
N LYS A 91 32.98 -11.47 18.13
CA LYS A 91 32.99 -12.92 18.30
C LYS A 91 31.81 -13.51 17.56
N PHE A 92 31.99 -14.69 16.98
CA PHE A 92 30.92 -15.39 16.29
C PHE A 92 31.09 -16.90 16.44
N ALA A 93 30.00 -17.65 16.33
CA ALA A 93 30.09 -19.09 16.30
C ALA A 93 30.25 -19.61 14.87
N VAL A 94 31.03 -20.67 14.72
CA VAL A 94 31.29 -21.33 13.46
C VAL A 94 30.88 -22.79 13.57
N ALA A 95 29.97 -23.23 12.70
CA ALA A 95 29.71 -24.64 12.47
C ALA A 95 30.58 -25.14 11.31
N THR A 96 31.57 -25.98 11.61
CA THR A 96 32.51 -26.56 10.63
C THR A 96 32.27 -28.04 10.41
N ASN A 97 32.95 -28.60 9.38
CA ASN A 97 32.89 -30.02 9.03
C ASN A 97 31.45 -30.53 8.85
N ARG A 98 30.59 -29.68 8.30
CA ARG A 98 29.19 -30.00 8.04
C ARG A 98 29.11 -31.05 6.93
N THR A 99 28.37 -32.12 7.19
CA THR A 99 28.06 -33.22 6.26
C THR A 99 26.58 -33.27 5.92
N ARG A 100 25.74 -32.52 6.63
CA ARG A 100 24.29 -32.43 6.43
C ARG A 100 23.83 -30.96 6.43
N PRO A 101 22.79 -30.61 5.66
CA PRO A 101 22.20 -29.26 5.60
C PRO A 101 21.82 -28.64 6.95
N TYR A 102 21.41 -29.45 7.92
CA TYR A 102 20.94 -28.97 9.22
C TYR A 102 22.02 -28.87 10.30
N GLN A 103 23.23 -29.36 10.07
CA GLN A 103 24.28 -29.33 11.09
C GLN A 103 24.74 -27.90 11.32
N SER A 104 24.45 -27.30 12.47
CA SER A 104 24.77 -25.90 12.74
C SER A 104 24.88 -25.62 14.24
N VAL A 105 24.96 -24.34 14.61
CA VAL A 105 24.80 -23.89 15.98
C VAL A 105 23.32 -23.90 16.36
N SER A 106 23.00 -24.30 17.58
CA SER A 106 21.66 -24.23 18.15
C SER A 106 21.64 -23.65 19.55
N GLN A 107 20.48 -23.11 19.92
CA GLN A 107 20.16 -22.74 21.28
C GLN A 107 18.75 -23.21 21.66
N LYS A 108 18.64 -23.85 22.81
CA LYS A 108 17.35 -24.22 23.40
C LYS A 108 16.71 -22.99 24.01
N VAL A 109 15.44 -22.78 23.70
CA VAL A 109 14.61 -21.67 24.16
C VAL A 109 13.30 -22.19 24.76
N LEU A 110 12.61 -21.34 25.51
CA LEU A 110 11.27 -21.63 26.01
C LEU A 110 10.29 -20.66 25.35
N LEU A 111 9.43 -21.20 24.49
CA LEU A 111 8.39 -20.42 23.81
C LEU A 111 7.19 -20.22 24.75
N GLN A 112 6.54 -19.08 24.59
CA GLN A 112 5.31 -18.69 25.26
C GLN A 112 4.12 -18.99 24.36
N ASN A 113 2.98 -19.24 24.99
CA ASN A 113 1.76 -19.58 24.27
C ASN A 113 1.27 -18.36 23.47
N ASP A 114 0.82 -18.61 22.24
CA ASP A 114 0.16 -17.61 21.39
C ASP A 114 0.95 -16.29 21.23
N THR A 115 2.27 -16.41 21.09
CA THR A 115 3.22 -15.29 21.09
C THR A 115 3.91 -15.16 19.74
N HIS A 116 4.05 -13.92 19.27
CA HIS A 116 4.81 -13.60 18.06
C HIS A 116 6.29 -13.44 18.43
N TYR A 117 7.17 -14.03 17.63
CA TYR A 117 8.61 -13.93 17.81
C TYR A 117 9.23 -13.33 16.57
N THR A 118 9.97 -12.24 16.75
CA THR A 118 10.75 -11.65 15.66
C THR A 118 12.19 -12.10 15.77
N LEU A 119 12.72 -12.60 14.67
CA LEU A 119 14.13 -12.87 14.49
C LEU A 119 14.78 -11.60 13.92
N SER A 120 15.02 -10.62 14.79
CA SER A 120 15.64 -9.28 14.58
C SER A 120 15.51 -8.40 15.87
N GLY A 121 15.69 -7.05 15.85
CA GLY A 121 15.73 -6.14 17.03
C GLY A 121 16.45 -4.76 17.06
N PRO A 122 16.29 -3.93 18.13
CA PRO A 122 16.37 -2.46 18.22
C PRO A 122 17.78 -1.86 18.27
N SER A 123 18.01 -0.60 17.85
CA SER A 123 17.31 0.71 17.96
C SER A 123 17.84 1.57 19.11
N GLY A 124 18.65 2.56 18.71
CA GLY A 124 19.29 3.60 19.50
C GLY A 124 20.28 4.39 18.62
N ASP A 125 20.90 3.70 17.67
CA ASP A 125 21.63 4.30 16.56
C ASP A 125 21.55 3.38 15.33
N LYS A 126 21.59 3.98 14.13
CA LYS A 126 21.41 3.32 12.84
C LYS A 126 22.34 2.10 12.70
N ASN A 127 21.82 1.04 12.06
CA ASN A 127 22.50 -0.17 11.59
C ASN A 127 22.68 -1.29 12.63
N ARG A 128 21.77 -2.29 12.72
CA ARG A 128 22.00 -3.61 13.39
C ARG A 128 21.23 -4.78 12.68
N CYS A 129 21.52 -6.10 12.87
CA CYS A 129 20.73 -7.30 12.37
C CYS A 129 21.23 -8.71 12.85
N VAL A 130 20.63 -9.85 12.41
CA VAL A 130 21.20 -11.23 12.60
C VAL A 130 22.08 -11.58 11.41
N PHE A 131 23.33 -11.99 11.63
CA PHE A 131 24.33 -12.06 10.56
C PHE A 131 24.82 -13.49 10.27
N PHE A 132 24.95 -13.78 8.98
CA PHE A 132 25.53 -14.99 8.45
C PHE A 132 26.72 -14.67 7.58
N PHE A 133 27.86 -15.30 7.82
CA PHE A 133 29.03 -15.21 6.94
C PHE A 133 29.36 -16.60 6.40
N LEU A 134 29.64 -16.66 5.10
CA LEU A 134 30.22 -17.85 4.48
C LEU A 134 31.70 -17.59 4.22
N ARG A 135 32.56 -18.56 4.53
CA ARG A 135 33.97 -18.50 4.12
C ARG A 135 34.21 -19.44 2.95
N ARG A 136 34.72 -18.91 1.83
CA ARG A 136 35.35 -19.68 0.75
C ARG A 136 36.55 -20.45 1.31
N VAL A 137 36.48 -21.77 1.28
CA VAL A 137 37.65 -22.63 1.51
C VAL A 137 38.49 -22.64 0.23
N VAL A 138 39.65 -21.99 0.23
CA VAL A 138 40.65 -22.14 -0.84
C VAL A 138 41.63 -23.23 -0.40
N SER A 139 41.73 -24.32 -1.17
CA SER A 139 42.59 -25.46 -0.81
C SER A 139 44.06 -25.13 -1.00
N GLY A 140 44.86 -25.30 0.06
CA GLY A 140 46.28 -25.65 -0.05
C GLY A 140 46.43 -27.16 0.15
N SER A 141 46.65 -27.88 -0.95
CA SER A 141 47.31 -29.20 -1.06
C SER A 141 47.07 -30.23 0.06
N SER A 142 45.97 -30.99 -0.04
CA SER A 142 45.93 -32.47 -0.01
C SER A 142 44.49 -32.94 0.18
N TRP A 143 44.09 -33.92 -0.62
CA TRP A 143 42.73 -34.36 -0.87
C TRP A 143 41.95 -34.78 0.39
N LYS A 144 40.81 -34.13 0.66
CA LYS A 144 39.54 -34.71 1.18
C LYS A 144 38.42 -33.66 1.21
N LEU A 145 37.40 -33.88 0.35
CA LEU A 145 36.09 -33.20 0.20
C LEU A 145 36.06 -31.65 0.38
N CYS A 146 36.22 -30.92 -0.72
CA CYS A 146 35.84 -29.50 -0.80
C CYS A 146 34.35 -29.39 -1.16
N ALA A 147 33.51 -28.83 -0.28
CA ALA A 147 32.20 -28.33 -0.69
C ALA A 147 32.40 -27.03 -1.47
N LEU A 148 32.46 -27.12 -2.80
CA LEU A 148 32.41 -25.97 -3.69
C LEU A 148 30.98 -25.42 -3.68
N VAL A 149 30.80 -24.24 -3.11
CA VAL A 149 29.62 -23.44 -3.40
C VAL A 149 29.91 -22.74 -4.72
N SER A 150 29.14 -23.07 -5.76
CA SER A 150 29.16 -22.31 -7.01
C SER A 150 28.98 -20.83 -6.68
N ASP A 151 29.89 -19.98 -7.15
CA ASP A 151 29.85 -18.52 -6.97
C ASP A 151 30.01 -18.01 -5.53
N GLY A 152 30.25 -18.89 -4.56
CA GLY A 152 30.41 -18.51 -3.15
C GLY A 152 29.12 -18.07 -2.46
N ILE A 153 27.95 -18.50 -2.94
CA ILE A 153 26.62 -18.14 -2.41
C ILE A 153 25.85 -19.37 -1.89
N ALA A 154 25.39 -19.35 -0.64
CA ALA A 154 24.53 -20.40 -0.10
C ALA A 154 23.28 -19.82 0.57
N ASP A 155 22.16 -20.52 0.44
CA ASP A 155 20.94 -20.14 1.15
C ASP A 155 21.06 -20.63 2.58
N VAL A 156 20.71 -19.77 3.53
CA VAL A 156 20.68 -20.09 4.96
C VAL A 156 19.29 -19.74 5.50
N ARG A 157 18.69 -20.64 6.27
CA ARG A 157 17.39 -20.41 6.92
C ARG A 157 17.46 -20.68 8.41
N ALA A 158 16.65 -19.95 9.17
CA ALA A 158 16.44 -20.17 10.59
C ALA A 158 15.26 -21.12 10.80
N VAL A 159 15.43 -22.09 11.69
CA VAL A 159 14.42 -23.10 11.98
C VAL A 159 14.27 -23.26 13.48
N VAL A 160 13.02 -23.26 13.95
CA VAL A 160 12.69 -23.55 15.34
C VAL A 160 12.03 -24.91 15.41
N LYS A 161 12.73 -25.86 16.05
CA LYS A 161 12.19 -27.20 16.34
C LYS A 161 11.41 -27.17 17.65
N THR A 162 10.11 -27.46 17.62
CA THR A 162 9.28 -27.53 18.83
C THR A 162 9.40 -28.89 19.53
N ALA A 163 9.02 -28.96 20.80
CA ALA A 163 8.92 -30.23 21.53
C ALA A 163 7.93 -31.22 20.89
N GLY A 164 6.91 -30.72 20.19
CA GLY A 164 5.94 -31.53 19.45
C GLY A 164 6.51 -32.18 18.19
N GLY A 165 7.72 -31.80 17.78
CA GLY A 165 8.39 -32.31 16.57
C GLY A 165 8.20 -31.44 15.33
N ASP A 166 7.51 -30.30 15.44
CA ASP A 166 7.33 -29.37 14.33
C ASP A 166 8.61 -28.60 14.03
N PHE A 167 8.82 -28.31 12.75
CA PHE A 167 9.94 -27.51 12.26
C PHE A 167 9.40 -26.22 11.65
N ILE A 168 9.50 -25.12 12.39
CA ILE A 168 8.97 -23.84 11.97
C ILE A 168 10.08 -23.06 11.26
N HIS A 169 10.00 -22.99 9.93
CA HIS A 169 10.86 -22.11 9.15
C HIS A 169 10.53 -20.65 9.50
N SER A 170 11.56 -19.92 9.95
CA SER A 170 11.41 -18.60 10.55
C SER A 170 12.07 -17.50 9.71
N GLY A 171 12.32 -17.75 8.43
CA GLY A 171 12.96 -16.84 7.48
C GLY A 171 14.29 -17.37 6.95
N GLY A 172 14.78 -16.74 5.88
CA GLY A 172 16.02 -17.13 5.22
C GLY A 172 16.70 -15.99 4.47
N VAL A 173 17.97 -16.19 4.17
CA VAL A 173 18.85 -15.24 3.48
C VAL A 173 19.72 -15.98 2.47
N GLU A 174 20.02 -15.30 1.37
CA GLU A 174 21.11 -15.72 0.52
C GLU A 174 22.43 -15.19 1.10
N ALA A 175 23.17 -16.05 1.78
CA ALA A 175 24.46 -15.69 2.36
C ALA A 175 25.57 -15.76 1.30
N ARG A 176 26.51 -14.82 1.37
CA ARG A 176 27.60 -14.69 0.39
C ARG A 176 28.96 -14.87 1.05
N SER A 177 29.89 -15.44 0.31
CA SER A 177 31.24 -15.64 0.79
C SER A 177 31.99 -14.32 0.86
N GLY A 178 32.69 -14.09 1.98
CA GLY A 178 33.53 -12.90 2.16
C GLY A 178 32.80 -11.70 2.73
N CYS A 179 31.53 -11.82 3.10
CA CYS A 179 30.79 -10.79 3.82
C CYS A 179 29.67 -11.38 4.69
N TRP A 180 29.14 -10.54 5.57
CA TRP A 180 28.00 -10.84 6.42
C TRP A 180 26.70 -10.49 5.69
N SER A 181 25.73 -11.39 5.76
CA SER A 181 24.39 -11.26 5.19
C SER A 181 23.37 -11.31 6.31
N ILE A 182 22.31 -10.52 6.19
CA ILE A 182 21.30 -10.37 7.23
C ILE A 182 20.14 -11.33 7.00
N LEU A 183 19.79 -12.11 8.01
CA LEU A 183 18.52 -12.84 8.03
C LEU A 183 17.54 -12.11 8.95
N LYS A 184 16.46 -11.59 8.36
CA LYS A 184 15.31 -11.10 9.09
C LYS A 184 14.15 -12.07 8.94
N GLY A 185 13.45 -12.34 10.04
CA GLY A 185 12.33 -13.27 10.01
C GLY A 185 11.56 -13.31 11.32
N GLY A 186 10.89 -14.43 11.57
CA GLY A 186 10.16 -14.66 12.79
C GLY A 186 9.23 -15.88 12.72
N LEU A 187 8.57 -16.16 13.83
CA LEU A 187 7.58 -17.21 13.95
C LEU A 187 6.42 -16.80 14.87
N THR A 188 5.31 -17.51 14.75
CA THR A 188 4.25 -17.48 15.77
C THR A 188 4.25 -18.82 16.51
N ALA A 189 4.42 -18.79 17.83
CA ALA A 189 4.33 -19.98 18.65
C ALA A 189 2.87 -20.26 19.03
N ALA A 190 2.32 -21.36 18.54
CA ALA A 190 0.93 -21.75 18.85
C ALA A 190 0.74 -22.30 20.27
N ALA A 191 1.82 -22.77 20.91
CA ALA A 191 1.81 -23.35 22.25
C ALA A 191 3.09 -22.98 23.01
N ALA A 192 2.99 -22.87 24.33
CA ALA A 192 4.15 -22.75 25.19
C ALA A 192 4.92 -24.08 25.26
N GLY A 193 6.25 -24.02 25.30
CA GLY A 193 7.05 -25.23 25.46
C GLY A 193 8.51 -25.06 25.07
N PRO A 194 9.35 -26.06 25.38
CA PRO A 194 10.74 -26.04 24.97
C PRO A 194 10.84 -26.14 23.44
N ALA A 195 11.76 -25.38 22.87
CA ALA A 195 12.09 -25.41 21.47
C ALA A 195 13.60 -25.25 21.28
N GLU A 196 14.09 -25.50 20.07
CA GLU A 196 15.48 -25.36 19.72
C GLU A 196 15.59 -24.58 18.41
N LEU A 197 16.18 -23.38 18.48
CA LEU A 197 16.53 -22.57 17.32
C LEU A 197 17.85 -23.09 16.75
N TYR A 198 17.87 -23.36 15.45
CA TYR A 198 19.07 -23.73 14.71
C TYR A 198 19.00 -23.20 13.27
N PHE A 199 20.08 -23.39 12.50
CA PHE A 199 20.17 -22.89 11.13
C PHE A 199 20.42 -24.01 10.14
N GLU A 200 19.85 -23.89 8.95
CA GLU A 200 20.04 -24.83 7.86
C GLU A 200 20.59 -24.13 6.63
N SER A 201 21.38 -24.83 5.83
CA SER A 201 21.82 -24.32 4.54
C SER A 201 21.68 -25.36 3.46
N ASN A 202 21.31 -24.92 2.26
CA ASN A 202 21.26 -25.77 1.06
C ASN A 202 22.65 -26.33 0.66
N ALA A 203 23.73 -25.79 1.25
CA ALA A 203 25.09 -26.28 1.10
C ALA A 203 25.66 -26.77 2.44
N THR A 204 26.69 -27.61 2.36
CA THR A 204 27.43 -28.14 3.52
C THR A 204 28.71 -27.35 3.83
N VAL A 205 28.73 -26.05 3.52
CA VAL A 205 29.85 -25.14 3.84
C VAL A 205 29.81 -24.68 5.28
N ASP A 206 30.92 -24.18 5.82
CA ASP A 206 30.91 -23.58 7.14
C ASP A 206 29.86 -22.45 7.23
N ILE A 207 29.05 -22.48 8.29
CA ILE A 207 28.11 -21.40 8.60
C ILE A 207 28.66 -20.64 9.79
N TRP A 208 28.84 -19.34 9.62
CA TRP A 208 29.23 -18.45 10.70
C TRP A 208 28.00 -17.65 11.10
N VAL A 209 27.71 -17.60 12.40
CA VAL A 209 26.52 -16.96 12.94
C VAL A 209 26.95 -15.96 13.99
N ASP A 210 26.39 -14.76 13.92
CA ASP A 210 26.60 -13.71 14.90
C ASP A 210 25.29 -12.95 15.18
N ASN A 211 25.23 -12.35 16.37
CA ASN A 211 24.22 -11.38 16.80
C ASN A 211 22.77 -11.88 16.69
N VAL A 212 22.53 -13.12 17.11
CA VAL A 212 21.21 -13.75 17.06
C VAL A 212 20.27 -13.15 18.11
N SER A 213 19.06 -12.77 17.67
CA SER A 213 18.00 -12.24 18.52
C SER A 213 16.68 -12.91 18.24
N LEU A 214 15.96 -13.32 19.28
CA LEU A 214 14.60 -13.83 19.18
C LEU A 214 13.72 -13.10 20.19
N GLN A 215 12.95 -12.12 19.73
CA GLN A 215 12.19 -11.25 20.61
C GLN A 215 10.70 -11.62 20.63
N PRO A 216 10.12 -11.90 21.81
CA PRO A 216 8.69 -12.09 21.97
C PRO A 216 7.93 -10.77 21.90
N PHE A 217 6.74 -10.84 21.30
CA PHE A 217 5.70 -9.83 21.28
C PHE A 217 4.37 -10.54 21.58
N SER A 218 3.65 -10.03 22.58
CA SER A 218 2.25 -10.39 22.79
C SER A 218 1.38 -9.91 21.62
N ARG A 219 0.17 -10.46 21.49
CA ARG A 219 -0.79 -10.00 20.48
C ARG A 219 -1.17 -8.54 20.68
N GLU A 220 -1.27 -8.11 21.94
CA GLU A 220 -1.59 -6.74 22.32
C GLU A 220 -0.48 -5.77 21.89
N GLU A 221 0.79 -6.11 22.14
CA GLU A 221 1.92 -5.32 21.65
C GLU A 221 1.96 -5.26 20.12
N TRP A 222 1.74 -6.40 19.44
CA TRP A 222 1.72 -6.44 17.98
C TRP A 222 0.58 -5.60 17.39
N SER A 223 -0.62 -5.66 17.99
CA SER A 223 -1.76 -4.82 17.61
C SER A 223 -1.46 -3.33 17.84
N ALA A 224 -0.82 -2.98 18.95
CA ALA A 224 -0.40 -1.60 19.20
C ALA A 224 0.62 -1.11 18.15
N HIS A 225 1.51 -1.98 17.66
CA HIS A 225 2.38 -1.67 16.52
C HIS A 225 1.62 -1.46 15.23
N HIS A 226 0.58 -2.26 14.95
CA HIS A 226 -0.29 -2.02 13.80
C HIS A 226 -0.95 -0.65 13.88
N GLU A 227 -1.55 -0.29 15.02
CA GLU A 227 -2.20 1.01 15.20
C GLU A 227 -1.22 2.18 15.02
N ALA A 228 -0.03 2.09 15.63
CA ALA A 228 1.00 3.12 15.49
C ALA A 228 1.49 3.25 14.03
N ALA A 229 1.70 2.13 13.34
CA ALA A 229 2.12 2.12 11.95
C ALA A 229 1.03 2.67 11.03
N ILE A 230 -0.24 2.29 11.23
CA ILE A 230 -1.39 2.82 10.49
C ILE A 230 -1.53 4.32 10.71
N LYS A 231 -1.44 4.80 11.96
CA LYS A 231 -1.48 6.23 12.28
C LYS A 231 -0.43 7.01 11.50
N LYS A 232 0.79 6.47 11.37
CA LYS A 232 1.89 7.09 10.65
C LYS A 232 1.77 6.99 9.12
N ALA A 233 1.34 5.84 8.60
CA ALA A 233 1.40 5.53 7.17
C ALA A 233 0.09 5.79 6.40
N ARG A 234 -1.04 5.85 7.11
CA ARG A 234 -2.40 5.87 6.54
C ARG A 234 -3.26 7.02 7.04
N LYS A 235 -2.78 7.80 8.01
CA LYS A 235 -3.50 8.93 8.58
C LYS A 235 -2.62 10.17 8.59
N LYS A 236 -3.29 11.32 8.67
CA LYS A 236 -2.67 12.64 8.72
C LYS A 236 -3.47 13.54 9.65
N THR A 237 -2.76 14.31 10.47
CA THR A 237 -3.36 15.41 11.22
C THR A 237 -3.50 16.60 10.28
N VAL A 238 -4.73 17.07 10.08
CA VAL A 238 -5.04 18.22 9.24
C VAL A 238 -5.56 19.38 10.09
N ARG A 239 -5.18 20.60 9.71
CA ARG A 239 -5.67 21.85 10.29
C ARG A 239 -6.56 22.54 9.27
N LEU A 240 -7.84 22.66 9.58
CA LEU A 240 -8.81 23.34 8.75
C LEU A 240 -9.01 24.75 9.31
N GLN A 241 -8.86 25.78 8.49
CA GLN A 241 -9.06 27.17 8.90
C GLN A 241 -10.29 27.78 8.23
N ALA A 242 -11.24 28.26 9.01
CA ALA A 242 -12.34 29.09 8.53
C ALA A 242 -11.93 30.57 8.52
N ARG A 243 -12.01 31.22 7.37
CA ARG A 243 -11.82 32.66 7.23
C ARG A 243 -13.03 33.32 6.58
N ASP A 244 -13.30 34.57 6.90
CA ASP A 244 -14.31 35.35 6.20
C ASP A 244 -13.78 35.87 4.84
N ALA A 245 -14.62 36.61 4.11
CA ALA A 245 -14.25 37.22 2.83
C ALA A 245 -13.17 38.32 2.95
N SER A 246 -12.96 38.86 4.15
CA SER A 246 -11.91 39.84 4.44
C SER A 246 -10.61 39.18 4.93
N GLY A 247 -10.59 37.85 5.04
CA GLY A 247 -9.47 37.08 5.55
C GLY A 247 -9.40 36.98 7.07
N ASN A 248 -10.40 37.46 7.82
CA ASN A 248 -10.41 37.35 9.28
C ASN A 248 -10.80 35.93 9.71
N PRO A 249 -10.24 35.40 10.81
CA PRO A 249 -10.69 34.13 11.37
C PRO A 249 -12.16 34.09 11.75
N VAL A 250 -12.84 32.98 11.49
CA VAL A 250 -14.24 32.75 11.89
C VAL A 250 -14.28 31.83 13.10
N SER A 251 -14.19 32.43 14.29
CA SER A 251 -14.30 31.70 15.56
C SER A 251 -15.67 31.02 15.70
N GLY A 252 -15.70 29.77 16.17
CA GLY A 252 -16.92 29.01 16.39
C GLY A 252 -17.59 28.47 15.11
N ALA A 253 -16.93 28.57 13.94
CA ALA A 253 -17.40 27.94 12.72
C ALA A 253 -17.55 26.43 12.91
N ARG A 254 -18.71 25.89 12.50
CA ARG A 254 -18.95 24.44 12.55
C ARG A 254 -18.42 23.82 11.27
N MET A 255 -17.53 22.85 11.38
CA MET A 255 -16.94 22.15 10.23
C MET A 255 -17.44 20.71 10.22
N HIS A 256 -18.30 20.37 9.27
CA HIS A 256 -18.74 19.00 9.04
C HIS A 256 -17.81 18.33 8.04
N ILE A 257 -17.14 17.26 8.46
CA ILE A 257 -16.21 16.50 7.64
C ILE A 257 -16.92 15.23 7.19
N GLU A 258 -17.08 15.09 5.88
CA GLU A 258 -17.66 13.91 5.23
C GLU A 258 -16.58 13.20 4.43
N HIS A 259 -16.37 11.91 4.70
CA HIS A 259 -15.42 11.09 3.95
C HIS A 259 -16.10 10.55 2.69
N ILE A 260 -15.50 10.81 1.53
CA ILE A 260 -16.05 10.48 0.22
C ILE A 260 -15.43 9.19 -0.33
N ARG A 261 -14.10 9.07 -0.29
CA ARG A 261 -13.38 7.93 -0.87
C ARG A 261 -12.14 7.57 -0.06
N ASN A 262 -11.95 6.28 0.20
CA ASN A 262 -10.73 5.77 0.83
C ASN A 262 -9.53 6.00 -0.11
N GLY A 263 -8.42 6.52 0.43
CA GLY A 263 -7.19 6.75 -0.33
C GLY A 263 -6.33 5.50 -0.53
N PHE A 264 -6.50 4.47 0.30
CA PHE A 264 -5.76 3.22 0.17
C PHE A 264 -6.46 2.26 -0.83
N PRO A 265 -5.78 1.82 -1.90
CA PRO A 265 -6.34 0.87 -2.86
C PRO A 265 -6.59 -0.52 -2.24
N LEU A 266 -7.87 -0.90 -2.15
CA LEU A 266 -8.30 -2.24 -1.81
C LEU A 266 -9.20 -2.79 -2.92
N GLY A 267 -8.91 -4.01 -3.35
CA GLY A 267 -9.50 -4.63 -4.52
C GLY A 267 -9.78 -6.12 -4.38
N SER A 268 -10.47 -6.65 -5.37
CA SER A 268 -10.66 -8.07 -5.62
C SER A 268 -10.36 -8.36 -7.09
N ALA A 269 -9.94 -9.57 -7.42
CA ALA A 269 -9.97 -10.07 -8.78
C ALA A 269 -11.42 -10.05 -9.30
N MET A 270 -11.57 -9.78 -10.58
CA MET A 270 -12.85 -9.67 -11.28
C MET A 270 -12.85 -10.66 -12.44
N SER A 271 -13.94 -11.40 -12.56
CA SER A 271 -14.22 -12.35 -13.62
C SER A 271 -15.17 -11.76 -14.65
N LYS A 272 -15.21 -12.35 -15.86
CA LYS A 272 -16.11 -11.93 -16.95
C LYS A 272 -17.59 -11.89 -16.59
N GLU A 273 -18.05 -12.63 -15.58
CA GLU A 273 -19.45 -12.63 -15.12
C GLU A 273 -19.93 -11.24 -14.68
N ILE A 274 -19.00 -10.32 -14.38
CA ILE A 274 -19.29 -8.91 -14.09
C ILE A 274 -20.07 -8.23 -15.23
N LEU A 275 -19.90 -8.68 -16.47
CA LEU A 275 -20.53 -8.07 -17.65
C LEU A 275 -22.03 -8.36 -17.73
N THR A 276 -22.50 -9.45 -17.13
CA THR A 276 -23.86 -9.96 -17.32
C THR A 276 -24.65 -10.12 -16.03
N ASN A 277 -24.00 -10.05 -14.86
CA ASN A 277 -24.66 -10.23 -13.57
C ASN A 277 -24.80 -8.91 -12.78
N PRO A 278 -26.00 -8.28 -12.75
CA PRO A 278 -26.21 -7.03 -12.02
C PRO A 278 -26.02 -7.14 -10.50
N GLY A 279 -26.23 -8.32 -9.91
CA GLY A 279 -25.94 -8.57 -8.50
C GLY A 279 -24.46 -8.46 -8.21
N TYR A 280 -23.63 -9.08 -9.06
CA TYR A 280 -22.19 -9.00 -8.97
C TYR A 280 -21.68 -7.58 -9.17
N GLN A 281 -22.22 -6.85 -10.16
CA GLN A 281 -21.87 -5.45 -10.40
C GLN A 281 -22.09 -4.58 -9.17
N ARG A 282 -23.27 -4.65 -8.54
CA ARG A 282 -23.58 -3.87 -7.33
C ARG A 282 -22.72 -4.29 -6.14
N TRP A 283 -22.54 -5.59 -5.95
CA TRP A 283 -21.74 -6.12 -4.83
C TRP A 283 -20.26 -5.70 -4.96
N PHE A 284 -19.68 -5.77 -6.16
CA PHE A 284 -18.28 -5.46 -6.41
C PHE A 284 -18.01 -3.94 -6.34
N THR A 285 -18.79 -3.13 -7.06
CA THR A 285 -18.55 -1.69 -7.22
C THR A 285 -18.80 -0.88 -5.95
N SER A 286 -19.54 -1.43 -4.97
CA SER A 286 -19.74 -0.79 -3.66
C SER A 286 -18.56 -0.96 -2.70
N ARG A 287 -17.58 -1.81 -3.04
CA ARG A 287 -16.47 -2.19 -2.13
C ARG A 287 -15.10 -1.80 -2.65
N PHE A 288 -14.84 -2.10 -3.92
CA PHE A 288 -13.47 -2.13 -4.44
C PHE A 288 -13.17 -0.96 -5.34
N THR A 289 -11.98 -0.38 -5.17
CA THR A 289 -11.50 0.76 -5.96
C THR A 289 -10.43 0.35 -6.97
N VAL A 290 -9.93 -0.88 -6.87
CA VAL A 290 -8.94 -1.46 -7.79
C VAL A 290 -9.32 -2.91 -8.06
N THR A 291 -8.95 -3.43 -9.23
CA THR A 291 -9.18 -4.82 -9.64
C THR A 291 -8.01 -5.33 -10.47
N THR A 292 -7.92 -6.65 -10.56
CA THR A 292 -7.23 -7.35 -11.66
C THR A 292 -8.24 -8.25 -12.36
N PHE A 293 -8.00 -8.60 -13.62
CA PHE A 293 -8.84 -9.60 -14.30
C PHE A 293 -8.25 -10.98 -14.06
N GLU A 294 -9.08 -11.92 -13.62
CA GLU A 294 -8.62 -13.22 -13.15
C GLU A 294 -7.93 -14.01 -14.28
N ASN A 295 -8.52 -13.98 -15.46
CA ASN A 295 -8.06 -14.76 -16.61
C ASN A 295 -8.07 -13.98 -17.93
N GLU A 296 -8.89 -12.95 -18.04
CA GLU A 296 -9.33 -12.40 -19.32
C GLU A 296 -8.24 -11.65 -20.09
N MET A 297 -7.15 -11.24 -19.42
CA MET A 297 -5.98 -10.62 -20.05
C MET A 297 -4.81 -11.59 -20.29
N LYS A 298 -4.83 -12.81 -19.74
CA LYS A 298 -3.74 -13.79 -19.88
C LYS A 298 -3.61 -14.26 -21.34
N TRP A 299 -2.39 -14.62 -21.75
CA TRP A 299 -2.09 -14.91 -23.16
C TRP A 299 -2.96 -16.04 -23.72
N TYR A 300 -3.17 -17.11 -22.94
CA TYR A 300 -4.02 -18.22 -23.35
C TYR A 300 -5.49 -17.82 -23.55
N SER A 301 -5.98 -16.79 -22.87
CA SER A 301 -7.36 -16.31 -23.02
C SER A 301 -7.52 -15.49 -24.29
N THR A 302 -6.52 -14.68 -24.61
CA THR A 302 -6.61 -13.72 -25.72
C THR A 302 -6.03 -14.23 -27.04
N GLU A 303 -5.21 -15.29 -27.04
CA GLU A 303 -4.63 -15.89 -28.27
C GLU A 303 -4.48 -17.42 -28.12
N ALA A 304 -5.58 -18.11 -27.81
CA ALA A 304 -5.58 -19.57 -27.69
C ALA A 304 -5.09 -20.29 -28.97
N ILE A 305 -5.43 -19.72 -30.14
CA ILE A 305 -5.02 -20.20 -31.47
C ILE A 305 -4.03 -19.18 -32.06
N PRO A 306 -2.85 -19.60 -32.56
CA PRO A 306 -1.83 -18.67 -33.02
C PRO A 306 -2.36 -17.74 -34.12
N GLY A 307 -2.19 -16.43 -33.94
CA GLY A 307 -2.64 -15.43 -34.90
C GLY A 307 -4.10 -15.00 -34.75
N ARG A 308 -4.90 -15.67 -33.91
CA ARG A 308 -6.31 -15.32 -33.67
C ARG A 308 -6.46 -14.68 -32.30
N GLU A 309 -6.30 -13.37 -32.26
CA GLU A 309 -6.43 -12.58 -31.04
C GLU A 309 -7.90 -12.19 -30.79
N ASP A 310 -8.38 -12.37 -29.56
CA ASP A 310 -9.69 -11.89 -29.09
C ASP A 310 -9.54 -11.16 -27.75
N TYR A 311 -9.84 -9.87 -27.76
CA TYR A 311 -9.82 -8.98 -26.59
C TYR A 311 -11.22 -8.46 -26.24
N SER A 312 -12.28 -9.00 -26.85
CA SER A 312 -13.65 -8.49 -26.68
C SER A 312 -14.11 -8.47 -25.22
N VAL A 313 -13.80 -9.52 -24.46
CA VAL A 313 -14.13 -9.66 -23.04
C VAL A 313 -13.31 -8.69 -22.16
N PRO A 314 -11.96 -8.70 -22.15
CA PRO A 314 -11.18 -7.77 -21.34
C PRO A 314 -11.45 -6.30 -21.72
N ASP A 315 -11.74 -5.99 -22.99
CA ASP A 315 -12.14 -4.64 -23.42
C ASP A 315 -13.46 -4.19 -22.77
N ALA A 316 -14.44 -5.09 -22.69
CA ALA A 316 -15.72 -4.80 -22.05
C ALA A 316 -15.57 -4.64 -20.53
N MET A 317 -14.74 -5.48 -19.90
CA MET A 317 -14.49 -5.40 -18.46
C MET A 317 -13.73 -4.12 -18.10
N LEU A 318 -12.76 -3.70 -18.92
CA LEU A 318 -12.02 -2.44 -18.71
C LEU A 318 -12.95 -1.23 -18.82
N ARG A 319 -13.87 -1.23 -19.79
CA ARG A 319 -14.92 -0.19 -19.87
C ARG A 319 -15.81 -0.17 -18.64
N PHE A 320 -16.23 -1.34 -18.15
CA PHE A 320 -17.01 -1.45 -16.92
C PHE A 320 -16.24 -0.86 -15.73
N ALA A 321 -15.00 -1.28 -15.51
CA ALA A 321 -14.16 -0.78 -14.42
C ALA A 321 -14.00 0.75 -14.49
N LYS A 322 -13.70 1.29 -15.67
CA LYS A 322 -13.59 2.74 -15.90
C LYS A 322 -14.87 3.50 -15.57
N ASN A 323 -16.03 3.00 -16.00
CA ASN A 323 -17.32 3.63 -15.71
C ASN A 323 -17.68 3.67 -14.22
N HIS A 324 -17.08 2.79 -13.43
CA HIS A 324 -17.26 2.72 -11.97
C HIS A 324 -16.08 3.29 -11.18
N GLY A 325 -15.10 3.94 -11.83
CA GLY A 325 -13.94 4.55 -11.16
C GLY A 325 -12.99 3.52 -10.51
N ILE A 326 -12.99 2.29 -11.02
CA ILE A 326 -12.18 1.17 -10.54
C ILE A 326 -10.92 1.09 -11.39
N ALA A 327 -9.75 1.22 -10.75
CA ALA A 327 -8.45 1.08 -11.41
C ALA A 327 -8.16 -0.39 -11.76
N VAL A 328 -7.49 -0.65 -12.87
CA VAL A 328 -7.16 -2.02 -13.31
C VAL A 328 -5.65 -2.27 -13.27
N ARG A 329 -5.23 -3.38 -12.67
CA ARG A 329 -3.90 -3.97 -12.84
C ARG A 329 -3.92 -4.92 -14.04
N GLY A 330 -3.01 -4.73 -14.99
CA GLY A 330 -2.86 -5.59 -16.16
C GLY A 330 -2.15 -6.89 -15.81
N HIS A 331 -2.90 -7.99 -15.75
CA HIS A 331 -2.39 -9.31 -15.38
C HIS A 331 -2.73 -10.35 -16.47
N ASN A 332 -1.77 -10.89 -17.19
CA ASN A 332 -0.35 -10.53 -17.26
C ASN A 332 0.10 -10.49 -18.74
N ILE A 333 1.27 -9.90 -18.99
CA ILE A 333 1.82 -9.90 -20.36
C ILE A 333 2.34 -11.30 -20.69
N PHE A 334 3.22 -11.80 -19.82
CA PHE A 334 3.81 -13.13 -19.87
C PHE A 334 3.71 -13.81 -18.51
N TRP A 335 3.53 -15.13 -18.52
CA TRP A 335 3.62 -16.00 -17.35
C TRP A 335 4.73 -17.00 -17.61
N ASP A 336 5.69 -17.13 -16.71
CA ASP A 336 6.90 -17.94 -16.95
C ASP A 336 6.69 -19.44 -16.66
N ASP A 337 5.58 -19.84 -16.04
CA ASP A 337 5.24 -21.25 -15.82
C ASP A 337 5.01 -21.98 -17.16
N PRO A 338 5.81 -23.02 -17.49
CA PRO A 338 5.58 -23.84 -18.66
C PRO A 338 4.17 -24.45 -18.70
N SER A 339 3.54 -24.74 -17.57
CA SER A 339 2.20 -25.36 -17.54
C SER A 339 1.13 -24.48 -18.21
N THR A 340 1.29 -23.17 -18.13
CA THR A 340 0.33 -22.17 -18.62
C THR A 340 0.51 -21.80 -20.09
N GLN A 341 1.63 -22.21 -20.69
CA GLN A 341 1.90 -21.96 -22.11
C GLN A 341 1.03 -22.84 -23.01
N MET A 342 0.44 -22.25 -24.05
CA MET A 342 -0.33 -22.99 -25.05
C MET A 342 0.57 -23.97 -25.80
N GLY A 343 0.01 -25.12 -26.23
CA GLY A 343 0.79 -26.16 -26.92
C GLY A 343 1.54 -25.65 -28.16
N TRP A 344 0.96 -24.69 -28.88
CA TRP A 344 1.61 -24.07 -30.04
C TRP A 344 2.80 -23.19 -29.66
N VAL A 345 2.76 -22.50 -28.51
CA VAL A 345 3.88 -21.67 -27.99
C VAL A 345 5.05 -22.55 -27.58
N LYS A 346 4.75 -23.65 -26.86
CA LYS A 346 5.75 -24.66 -26.44
C LYS A 346 6.51 -25.24 -27.63
N ALA A 347 5.83 -25.43 -28.76
CA ALA A 347 6.39 -26.05 -29.96
C ALA A 347 7.26 -25.11 -30.82
N LEU A 348 7.28 -23.80 -30.55
CA LEU A 348 8.02 -22.83 -31.36
C LEU A 348 9.54 -22.98 -31.21
N SER A 349 10.27 -22.83 -32.31
CA SER A 349 11.72 -22.60 -32.26
C SER A 349 12.05 -21.26 -31.57
N GLY A 350 13.30 -21.06 -31.14
CA GLY A 350 13.70 -19.81 -30.47
C GLY A 350 13.39 -18.55 -31.28
N GLU A 351 13.58 -18.59 -32.61
CA GLU A 351 13.28 -17.44 -33.48
C GLU A 351 11.77 -17.21 -33.64
N GLN A 352 10.99 -18.29 -33.78
CA GLN A 352 9.54 -18.22 -33.85
C GLN A 352 8.95 -17.71 -32.52
N LEU A 353 9.46 -18.18 -31.38
CA LEU A 353 9.04 -17.73 -30.05
C LEU A 353 9.40 -16.26 -29.85
N ARG A 354 10.56 -15.79 -30.34
CA ARG A 354 10.94 -14.37 -30.30
C ARG A 354 9.95 -13.49 -31.09
N ARG A 355 9.49 -13.94 -32.26
CA ARG A 355 8.45 -13.24 -33.01
C ARG A 355 7.10 -13.25 -32.29
N ALA A 356 6.71 -14.39 -31.73
CA ALA A 356 5.44 -14.53 -31.01
C ALA A 356 5.39 -13.65 -29.76
N THR A 357 6.43 -13.66 -28.95
CA THR A 357 6.55 -12.79 -27.76
C THR A 357 6.59 -11.31 -28.12
N ALA A 358 7.34 -10.92 -29.16
CA ALA A 358 7.34 -9.54 -29.66
C ALA A 358 5.96 -9.08 -30.15
N LYS A 359 5.19 -9.97 -30.79
CA LYS A 359 3.80 -9.70 -31.20
C LYS A 359 2.89 -9.59 -29.98
N ARG A 360 3.00 -10.50 -29.01
CA ARG A 360 2.19 -10.54 -27.78
C ARG A 360 2.32 -9.24 -27.00
N ILE A 361 3.54 -8.85 -26.61
CA ILE A 361 3.76 -7.62 -25.84
C ILE A 361 3.25 -6.39 -26.59
N LYS A 362 3.46 -6.33 -27.92
CA LYS A 362 2.95 -5.24 -28.75
C LYS A 362 1.42 -5.20 -28.75
N SER A 363 0.76 -6.34 -28.96
CA SER A 363 -0.69 -6.43 -29.07
C SER A 363 -1.39 -5.99 -27.78
N VAL A 364 -1.03 -6.61 -26.64
CA VAL A 364 -1.70 -6.34 -25.36
C VAL A 364 -1.43 -4.92 -24.87
N MET A 365 -0.17 -4.45 -24.96
CA MET A 365 0.17 -3.14 -24.40
C MET A 365 -0.26 -1.97 -25.30
N SER A 366 -0.23 -2.10 -26.64
CA SER A 366 -0.76 -1.03 -27.51
C SER A 366 -2.26 -0.81 -27.31
N ARG A 367 -2.98 -1.83 -26.84
CA ARG A 367 -4.41 -1.74 -26.55
C ARG A 367 -4.71 -1.07 -25.21
N TYR A 368 -3.92 -1.36 -24.18
CA TYR A 368 -4.23 -1.01 -22.78
C TYR A 368 -3.29 0.02 -22.15
N SER A 369 -2.26 0.48 -22.85
CA SER A 369 -1.34 1.52 -22.38
C SER A 369 -2.12 2.77 -21.92
N GLY A 370 -1.77 3.29 -20.74
CA GLY A 370 -2.45 4.44 -20.12
C GLY A 370 -3.83 4.14 -19.53
N GLN A 371 -4.29 2.88 -19.54
CA GLN A 371 -5.58 2.48 -18.98
C GLN A 371 -5.45 1.54 -17.76
N VAL A 372 -4.24 1.11 -17.43
CA VAL A 372 -3.94 0.28 -16.26
C VAL A 372 -2.95 0.98 -15.34
N ILE A 373 -2.99 0.68 -14.05
CA ILE A 373 -2.10 1.27 -13.04
C ILE A 373 -0.74 0.57 -12.94
N ALA A 374 -0.70 -0.70 -13.37
CA ALA A 374 0.47 -1.56 -13.30
C ALA A 374 0.34 -2.70 -14.32
N TRP A 375 1.48 -3.23 -14.75
CA TRP A 375 1.62 -4.43 -15.56
C TRP A 375 2.38 -5.48 -14.79
N ASP A 376 1.80 -6.67 -14.64
CA ASP A 376 2.58 -7.87 -14.30
C ASP A 376 3.27 -8.32 -15.60
N VAL A 377 4.54 -7.92 -15.75
CA VAL A 377 5.26 -8.04 -17.04
C VAL A 377 5.65 -9.49 -17.30
N VAL A 378 6.25 -10.12 -16.30
CA VAL A 378 6.55 -11.55 -16.29
C VAL A 378 6.14 -12.09 -14.92
N ASN A 379 5.12 -12.94 -14.90
CA ASN A 379 4.64 -13.63 -13.71
C ASN A 379 5.58 -14.80 -13.38
N GLU A 380 5.94 -14.95 -12.10
CA GLU A 380 6.57 -16.14 -11.52
C GLU A 380 7.97 -16.50 -12.07
N ASN A 381 8.76 -15.50 -12.43
CA ASN A 381 10.09 -15.67 -13.03
C ASN A 381 11.24 -15.84 -12.03
N LEU A 382 10.93 -16.17 -10.77
CA LEU A 382 11.87 -16.78 -9.82
C LEU A 382 11.65 -18.29 -9.73
N HIS A 383 10.39 -18.75 -9.72
CA HIS A 383 10.06 -20.17 -9.70
C HIS A 383 10.25 -20.87 -11.04
N PHE A 384 9.99 -20.15 -12.13
CA PHE A 384 10.07 -20.67 -13.48
C PHE A 384 10.99 -19.83 -14.35
N ASP A 385 11.37 -20.38 -15.50
CA ASP A 385 12.33 -19.79 -16.42
C ASP A 385 11.99 -20.05 -17.89
N PHE A 386 10.72 -20.27 -18.25
CA PHE A 386 10.34 -20.66 -19.61
C PHE A 386 10.91 -19.73 -20.69
N PHE A 387 10.86 -18.40 -20.51
CA PHE A 387 11.41 -17.47 -21.49
C PHE A 387 12.93 -17.33 -21.38
N GLU A 388 13.49 -17.27 -20.16
CA GLU A 388 14.94 -17.13 -19.97
C GLU A 388 15.71 -18.38 -20.40
N GLY A 389 15.17 -19.57 -20.16
CA GLY A 389 15.71 -20.85 -20.64
C GLY A 389 15.70 -20.98 -22.16
N ARG A 390 14.85 -20.21 -22.87
CA ARG A 390 14.73 -20.23 -24.34
C ARG A 390 15.50 -19.10 -25.03
N PHE A 391 15.71 -17.97 -24.35
CA PHE A 391 16.30 -16.76 -24.93
C PHE A 391 17.63 -16.34 -24.29
N GLY A 392 17.95 -16.88 -23.12
CA GLY A 392 19.03 -16.41 -22.25
C GLY A 392 18.50 -15.57 -21.08
N TRP A 393 19.33 -15.42 -20.06
CA TRP A 393 18.98 -14.81 -18.77
C TRP A 393 18.51 -13.33 -18.86
N GLU A 394 18.85 -12.60 -19.93
CA GLU A 394 18.45 -11.20 -20.11
C GLU A 394 17.00 -11.03 -20.59
N ALA A 395 16.29 -12.11 -20.91
CA ALA A 395 14.98 -12.06 -21.56
C ALA A 395 13.95 -11.29 -20.75
N SER A 396 13.80 -11.59 -19.45
CA SER A 396 12.89 -10.85 -18.58
C SER A 396 13.22 -9.37 -18.61
N ALA A 397 14.48 -8.99 -18.39
CA ALA A 397 14.88 -7.59 -18.34
C ALA A 397 14.58 -6.83 -19.65
N ALA A 398 14.74 -7.50 -20.80
CA ALA A 398 14.37 -6.97 -22.10
C ALA A 398 12.85 -6.77 -22.28
N PHE A 399 12.02 -7.66 -21.71
CA PHE A 399 10.56 -7.48 -21.71
C PHE A 399 10.13 -6.28 -20.87
N TYR A 400 10.71 -6.08 -19.69
CA TYR A 400 10.45 -4.89 -18.86
C TYR A 400 10.83 -3.61 -19.58
N ARG A 401 11.96 -3.61 -20.30
CA ARG A 401 12.35 -2.46 -21.13
C ARG A 401 11.33 -2.16 -22.19
N LYS A 402 10.88 -3.18 -22.90
CA LYS A 402 9.89 -3.01 -23.95
C LYS A 402 8.55 -2.55 -23.36
N ALA A 403 8.16 -3.08 -22.21
CA ALA A 403 6.93 -2.70 -21.54
C ALA A 403 6.96 -1.25 -21.09
N HIS A 404 8.02 -0.83 -20.41
CA HIS A 404 8.23 0.56 -20.01
C HIS A 404 8.20 1.54 -21.20
N GLN A 405 8.83 1.18 -22.32
CA GLN A 405 8.80 1.99 -23.55
C GLN A 405 7.40 2.16 -24.14
N MET A 406 6.49 1.20 -23.88
CA MET A 406 5.13 1.22 -24.40
C MET A 406 4.13 1.87 -23.45
N ASP A 407 4.37 1.78 -22.14
CA ASP A 407 3.55 2.40 -21.10
C ASP A 407 4.43 2.88 -19.94
N GLY A 408 4.95 4.10 -20.07
CA GLY A 408 5.78 4.72 -19.04
C GLY A 408 5.00 5.24 -17.83
N GLY A 409 3.66 5.23 -17.88
CA GLY A 409 2.79 5.71 -16.80
C GLY A 409 2.51 4.64 -15.75
N ALA A 410 2.36 3.39 -16.18
CA ALA A 410 2.10 2.25 -15.31
C ALA A 410 3.35 1.75 -14.56
N LEU A 411 3.13 1.05 -13.44
CA LEU A 411 4.19 0.32 -12.75
C LEU A 411 4.58 -0.94 -13.53
N MET A 412 5.88 -1.23 -13.63
CA MET A 412 6.38 -2.50 -14.18
C MET A 412 6.62 -3.48 -13.03
N SER A 413 5.63 -4.33 -12.78
CA SER A 413 5.59 -5.24 -11.63
C SER A 413 6.22 -6.59 -11.94
N MET A 414 7.11 -7.05 -11.05
CA MET A 414 7.45 -8.47 -10.92
C MET A 414 6.45 -9.08 -9.95
N ASN A 415 5.79 -10.17 -10.31
CA ASN A 415 4.72 -10.77 -9.52
C ASN A 415 5.07 -12.22 -9.21
N GLU A 416 5.06 -12.59 -7.93
CA GLU A 416 5.56 -13.88 -7.46
C GLU A 416 4.81 -14.41 -6.23
N PHE A 417 4.62 -15.73 -6.15
CA PHE A 417 4.02 -16.42 -5.00
C PHE A 417 5.07 -16.90 -3.98
N ASN A 418 4.61 -17.41 -2.84
CA ASN A 418 5.41 -17.96 -1.73
C ASN A 418 6.39 -16.99 -1.05
N THR A 419 6.42 -15.72 -1.45
CA THR A 419 7.29 -14.68 -0.89
C THR A 419 6.98 -14.36 0.58
N LEU A 420 5.72 -14.44 0.99
CA LEU A 420 5.19 -14.14 2.33
C LEU A 420 4.62 -15.37 3.04
N GLU A 421 4.25 -16.39 2.27
CA GLU A 421 3.43 -17.52 2.65
C GLU A 421 4.29 -18.69 3.14
N GLN A 422 5.45 -18.88 2.51
CA GLN A 422 6.31 -20.05 2.71
C GLN A 422 7.75 -19.64 3.05
N PRO A 423 8.06 -19.32 4.33
CA PRO A 423 9.44 -19.03 4.76
C PRO A 423 10.44 -20.18 4.51
N GLY A 424 9.93 -21.38 4.19
CA GLY A 424 10.74 -22.54 3.83
C GLY A 424 11.11 -22.63 2.35
N ASP A 425 10.51 -21.82 1.48
CA ASP A 425 10.79 -21.82 0.04
C ASP A 425 12.08 -21.05 -0.26
N LEU A 426 13.14 -21.79 -0.57
CA LEU A 426 14.44 -21.21 -0.83
C LEU A 426 14.53 -20.55 -2.22
N THR A 427 13.55 -20.76 -3.11
CA THR A 427 13.52 -20.20 -4.46
C THR A 427 13.27 -18.70 -4.42
N VAL A 428 12.42 -18.26 -3.49
CA VAL A 428 11.87 -16.90 -3.42
C VAL A 428 12.17 -16.16 -2.12
N LEU A 429 13.30 -16.46 -1.49
CA LEU A 429 13.78 -15.67 -0.35
C LEU A 429 13.76 -14.17 -0.69
N PRO A 430 13.41 -13.27 0.24
CA PRO A 430 13.29 -11.84 -0.06
C PRO A 430 14.53 -11.22 -0.75
N GLY A 431 15.74 -11.65 -0.36
CA GLY A 431 16.98 -11.23 -1.01
C GLY A 431 17.13 -11.69 -2.47
N LYS A 432 16.58 -12.86 -2.84
CA LYS A 432 16.58 -13.36 -4.22
C LYS A 432 15.64 -12.58 -5.10
N TYR A 433 14.46 -12.26 -4.57
CA TYR A 433 13.50 -11.38 -5.23
C TYR A 433 14.13 -10.00 -5.52
N LEU A 434 14.72 -9.36 -4.51
CA LEU A 434 15.40 -8.08 -4.69
C LEU A 434 16.51 -8.14 -5.72
N ARG A 435 17.33 -9.19 -5.71
CA ARG A 435 18.39 -9.37 -6.72
C ARG A 435 17.82 -9.44 -8.13
N LYS A 436 16.76 -10.22 -8.37
CA LYS A 436 16.11 -10.32 -9.70
C LYS A 436 15.52 -8.97 -10.12
N LEU A 437 14.84 -8.29 -9.20
CA LEU A 437 14.29 -6.95 -9.43
C LEU A 437 15.38 -5.94 -9.82
N TRP A 438 16.52 -5.95 -9.12
CA TRP A 438 17.64 -5.06 -9.40
C TRP A 438 18.38 -5.42 -10.68
N GLN A 439 18.52 -6.71 -11.00
CA GLN A 439 19.04 -7.17 -12.28
C GLN A 439 18.18 -6.64 -13.44
N ILE A 440 16.86 -6.74 -13.32
CA ILE A 440 15.93 -6.16 -14.30
C ILE A 440 16.09 -4.64 -14.36
N LYS A 441 16.12 -3.95 -13.22
CA LYS A 441 16.27 -2.49 -13.16
C LYS A 441 17.59 -2.00 -13.77
N ALA A 442 18.69 -2.72 -13.55
CA ALA A 442 20.02 -2.36 -14.03
C ALA A 442 20.19 -2.57 -15.55
N PHE A 443 19.29 -3.30 -16.20
CA PHE A 443 19.37 -3.56 -17.62
C PHE A 443 19.25 -2.28 -18.47
N PRO A 444 20.08 -2.10 -19.52
CA PRO A 444 20.10 -0.87 -20.31
C PRO A 444 18.74 -0.50 -20.91
N GLY A 445 18.20 0.65 -20.47
CA GLY A 445 16.91 1.18 -20.88
C GLY A 445 15.79 1.04 -19.85
N ASN A 446 16.02 0.32 -18.74
CA ASN A 446 15.11 0.29 -17.59
C ASN A 446 15.43 1.43 -16.61
N GLY A 447 16.53 1.28 -15.88
CA GLY A 447 17.03 2.28 -14.93
C GLY A 447 15.96 2.76 -13.94
N ASN A 448 16.07 4.02 -13.51
CA ASN A 448 15.08 4.63 -12.63
C ASN A 448 13.78 5.03 -13.36
N ALA A 449 13.79 5.07 -14.70
CA ALA A 449 12.62 5.45 -15.48
C ALA A 449 11.53 4.36 -15.48
N ALA A 450 11.91 3.08 -15.39
CA ALA A 450 11.02 1.93 -15.53
C ALA A 450 9.94 1.73 -14.46
N ARG A 451 9.72 2.69 -13.54
CA ARG A 451 8.69 2.66 -12.47
C ARG A 451 8.46 1.24 -11.91
N MET A 452 9.53 0.62 -11.44
CA MET A 452 9.50 -0.77 -10.98
C MET A 452 8.48 -0.96 -9.83
N GLY A 453 7.76 -2.07 -9.83
CA GLY A 453 6.83 -2.47 -8.77
C GLY A 453 7.17 -3.86 -8.21
N ILE A 454 6.75 -4.09 -6.97
CA ILE A 454 6.84 -5.38 -6.30
C ILE A 454 5.42 -5.95 -6.16
N GLY A 455 5.13 -7.06 -6.83
CA GLY A 455 3.88 -7.81 -6.72
C GLY A 455 4.11 -9.09 -5.93
N LEU A 456 3.37 -9.26 -4.85
CA LEU A 456 3.42 -10.44 -3.99
C LEU A 456 2.03 -11.07 -4.00
N GLU A 457 1.90 -12.27 -4.55
CA GLU A 457 0.59 -12.88 -4.82
C GLU A 457 -0.20 -13.09 -3.52
N GLY A 458 0.35 -13.80 -2.54
CA GLY A 458 -0.29 -13.96 -1.24
C GLY A 458 -1.26 -15.14 -1.18
N HIS A 459 -0.91 -16.28 -1.76
CA HIS A 459 -1.70 -17.52 -1.75
C HIS A 459 -1.42 -18.34 -0.49
N PHE A 460 -2.12 -18.04 0.60
CA PHE A 460 -1.84 -18.66 1.91
C PHE A 460 -2.53 -20.03 2.05
N SER A 461 -1.75 -21.11 1.93
CA SER A 461 -2.23 -22.49 2.08
C SER A 461 -2.20 -23.04 3.52
N ALA A 462 -1.59 -22.31 4.45
CA ALA A 462 -1.41 -22.70 5.85
C ALA A 462 -1.65 -21.53 6.80
N GLN A 463 -1.50 -21.77 8.11
CA GLN A 463 -1.55 -20.69 9.11
C GLN A 463 -0.49 -19.62 8.78
N PRO A 464 -0.88 -18.34 8.68
CA PRO A 464 0.04 -17.29 8.30
C PRO A 464 1.07 -17.04 9.40
N ASN A 465 2.34 -16.93 9.02
CA ASN A 465 3.41 -16.54 9.92
C ASN A 465 3.55 -15.01 9.92
N ILE A 466 2.75 -14.34 10.77
CA ILE A 466 2.65 -12.87 10.82
C ILE A 466 4.01 -12.17 10.99
N PRO A 467 4.91 -12.58 11.91
CA PRO A 467 6.24 -11.99 12.01
C PRO A 467 7.11 -12.18 10.76
N TYR A 468 6.98 -13.31 10.05
CA TYR A 468 7.69 -13.50 8.79
C TYR A 468 7.15 -12.58 7.69
N ILE A 469 5.83 -12.39 7.58
CA ILE A 469 5.23 -11.44 6.62
C ILE A 469 5.83 -10.04 6.85
N ARG A 470 5.85 -9.55 8.09
CA ARG A 470 6.49 -8.26 8.46
C ARG A 470 7.95 -8.21 8.00
N ALA A 471 8.74 -9.22 8.34
CA ALA A 471 10.16 -9.29 8.02
C ALA A 471 10.47 -9.34 6.53
N ALA A 472 9.66 -10.08 5.76
CA ALA A 472 9.78 -10.14 4.31
C ALA A 472 9.46 -8.77 3.69
N LEU A 473 8.37 -8.11 4.11
CA LEU A 473 8.02 -6.76 3.66
C LEU A 473 9.10 -5.72 4.00
N ASP A 474 9.66 -5.77 5.23
CA ASP A 474 10.77 -4.89 5.64
C ASP A 474 11.99 -5.05 4.71
N THR A 475 12.28 -6.29 4.32
CA THR A 475 13.39 -6.58 3.41
C THR A 475 13.07 -6.07 2.00
N MET A 476 11.91 -6.39 1.45
CA MET A 476 11.48 -5.94 0.11
C MET A 476 11.41 -4.41 0.00
N ALA A 477 11.09 -3.70 1.09
CA ALA A 477 11.01 -2.24 1.12
C ALA A 477 12.33 -1.55 0.77
N GLN A 478 13.48 -2.24 0.89
CA GLN A 478 14.79 -1.71 0.49
C GLN A 478 14.89 -1.39 -1.01
N ALA A 479 14.05 -1.99 -1.85
CA ALA A 479 14.00 -1.65 -3.27
C ALA A 479 13.57 -0.20 -3.54
N ASN A 480 12.95 0.46 -2.55
CA ASN A 480 12.26 1.73 -2.72
C ASN A 480 11.29 1.71 -3.91
N ALA A 481 10.59 0.58 -4.07
CA ALA A 481 9.57 0.34 -5.06
C ALA A 481 8.24 0.09 -4.34
N PRO A 482 7.09 0.53 -4.91
CA PRO A 482 5.78 0.26 -4.35
C PRO A 482 5.53 -1.25 -4.24
N ILE A 483 5.14 -1.72 -3.05
CA ILE A 483 4.72 -3.11 -2.82
C ILE A 483 3.21 -3.22 -2.97
N TRP A 484 2.77 -4.19 -3.76
CA TRP A 484 1.38 -4.56 -3.95
C TRP A 484 1.18 -6.01 -3.56
N LEU A 485 0.15 -6.25 -2.75
CA LEU A 485 -0.37 -7.59 -2.53
C LEU A 485 -1.38 -7.82 -3.64
N THR A 486 -1.14 -8.79 -4.49
CA THR A 486 -1.77 -8.82 -5.82
C THR A 486 -2.90 -9.83 -5.92
N GLU A 487 -2.88 -10.90 -5.11
CA GLU A 487 -3.71 -12.08 -5.28
C GLU A 487 -4.04 -12.76 -3.93
N ILE A 488 -4.30 -11.99 -2.86
CA ILE A 488 -4.46 -12.61 -1.53
C ILE A 488 -5.67 -13.54 -1.51
N ASP A 489 -5.41 -14.81 -1.20
CA ASP A 489 -6.40 -15.77 -0.76
C ASP A 489 -5.88 -16.64 0.37
N VAL A 490 -6.80 -17.32 1.06
CA VAL A 490 -6.49 -18.18 2.19
C VAL A 490 -7.21 -19.49 1.97
N ALA A 491 -6.50 -20.62 2.12
CA ALA A 491 -7.08 -21.94 1.99
C ALA A 491 -8.32 -22.14 2.87
N PRO A 492 -9.33 -22.88 2.39
CA PRO A 492 -10.56 -23.14 3.14
C PRO A 492 -10.27 -23.91 4.43
N GLY A 493 -10.93 -23.51 5.51
CA GLY A 493 -10.78 -24.12 6.82
C GLY A 493 -11.54 -23.34 7.91
N PRO A 494 -11.66 -23.89 9.14
CA PRO A 494 -12.40 -23.24 10.22
C PRO A 494 -11.86 -21.86 10.60
N ASP A 495 -10.56 -21.63 10.39
CA ASP A 495 -9.88 -20.37 10.71
C ASP A 495 -9.65 -19.47 9.48
N GLN A 496 -10.21 -19.78 8.31
CA GLN A 496 -9.95 -19.03 7.05
C GLN A 496 -10.19 -17.53 7.22
N ALA A 497 -11.34 -17.14 7.78
CA ALA A 497 -11.68 -15.73 8.01
C ALA A 497 -10.74 -15.05 9.03
N ARG A 498 -10.35 -15.76 10.09
CA ARG A 498 -9.42 -15.24 11.10
C ARG A 498 -8.03 -15.01 10.49
N HIS A 499 -7.52 -15.96 9.71
CA HIS A 499 -6.23 -15.84 9.04
C HIS A 499 -6.25 -14.69 8.02
N LEU A 500 -7.33 -14.57 7.23
CA LEU A 500 -7.51 -13.45 6.32
C LEU A 500 -7.41 -12.10 7.05
N GLU A 501 -8.10 -11.95 8.18
CA GLU A 501 -8.03 -10.72 8.97
C GLU A 501 -6.61 -10.42 9.46
N GLN A 502 -5.89 -11.42 9.98
CA GLN A 502 -4.52 -11.25 10.46
C GLN A 502 -3.59 -10.81 9.33
N ILE A 503 -3.69 -11.45 8.16
CA ILE A 503 -2.90 -11.09 6.97
C ILE A 503 -3.22 -9.66 6.53
N LEU A 504 -4.50 -9.31 6.39
CA LEU A 504 -4.92 -7.99 5.92
C LEU A 504 -4.49 -6.86 6.85
N ARG A 505 -4.60 -7.04 8.17
CA ARG A 505 -4.10 -6.05 9.15
C ARG A 505 -2.58 -5.90 9.07
N GLU A 506 -1.88 -7.02 8.95
CA GLU A 506 -0.43 -7.07 8.86
C GLU A 506 0.11 -6.30 7.65
N VAL A 507 -0.42 -6.59 6.45
CA VAL A 507 0.03 -5.93 5.21
C VAL A 507 -0.48 -4.49 5.08
N TYR A 508 -1.69 -4.17 5.54
CA TYR A 508 -2.21 -2.79 5.50
C TYR A 508 -1.40 -1.83 6.38
N ALA A 509 -0.95 -2.30 7.55
CA ALA A 509 -0.15 -1.51 8.48
C ALA A 509 1.27 -1.22 7.97
N HIS A 510 1.81 -2.02 7.05
CA HIS A 510 3.19 -1.85 6.59
C HIS A 510 3.34 -0.66 5.62
N PRO A 511 4.23 0.32 5.90
CA PRO A 511 4.28 1.59 5.16
C PRO A 511 4.64 1.45 3.67
N ALA A 512 5.44 0.45 3.30
CA ALA A 512 5.84 0.21 1.90
C ALA A 512 4.74 -0.45 1.04
N VAL A 513 3.67 -0.95 1.66
CA VAL A 513 2.53 -1.53 0.94
C VAL A 513 1.64 -0.39 0.44
N HIS A 514 1.36 -0.39 -0.86
CA HIS A 514 0.62 0.67 -1.55
C HIS A 514 -0.75 0.20 -2.07
N GLY A 515 -1.05 -1.10 -2.03
CA GLY A 515 -2.38 -1.60 -2.38
C GLY A 515 -2.52 -3.11 -2.16
N ILE A 516 -3.76 -3.54 -2.06
CA ILE A 516 -4.14 -4.94 -1.83
C ILE A 516 -5.21 -5.33 -2.84
N ILE A 517 -5.05 -6.48 -3.50
CA ILE A 517 -6.05 -7.13 -4.33
C ILE A 517 -6.22 -8.56 -3.81
N LEU A 518 -7.46 -8.95 -3.52
CA LEU A 518 -7.84 -10.29 -3.09
C LEU A 518 -8.10 -11.19 -4.30
N TRP A 519 -7.65 -12.44 -4.30
CA TRP A 519 -7.92 -13.39 -5.39
C TRP A 519 -9.25 -14.12 -5.21
N THR A 520 -10.33 -13.34 -5.28
CA THR A 520 -11.68 -13.77 -4.90
C THR A 520 -12.70 -13.54 -6.01
N ALA A 521 -12.28 -13.71 -7.27
CA ALA A 521 -13.18 -13.59 -8.42
C ALA A 521 -14.36 -14.55 -8.27
N TRP A 522 -15.58 -14.01 -8.43
CA TRP A 522 -16.80 -14.81 -8.28
C TRP A 522 -17.16 -15.50 -9.59
N HIS A 523 -17.48 -16.80 -9.52
CA HIS A 523 -18.17 -17.53 -10.58
C HIS A 523 -19.35 -18.32 -9.98
N PRO A 524 -20.39 -18.65 -10.78
CA PRO A 524 -21.52 -19.45 -10.32
C PRO A 524 -21.13 -20.83 -9.78
N GLN A 525 -20.01 -21.39 -10.26
CA GLN A 525 -19.48 -22.70 -9.86
C GLN A 525 -18.59 -22.65 -8.62
N GLY A 526 -18.29 -21.45 -8.09
CA GLY A 526 -17.35 -21.24 -7.00
C GLY A 526 -16.20 -20.32 -7.38
N CYS A 527 -15.31 -20.07 -6.43
CA CYS A 527 -14.10 -19.27 -6.61
C CYS A 527 -12.88 -20.20 -6.57
N TYR A 528 -11.70 -19.70 -6.95
CA TYR A 528 -10.48 -20.49 -6.97
C TYR A 528 -10.14 -21.13 -5.61
N VAL A 529 -9.85 -20.30 -4.60
CA VAL A 529 -9.50 -20.75 -3.24
C VAL A 529 -10.44 -20.18 -2.19
N MET A 530 -10.84 -18.92 -2.35
CA MET A 530 -11.62 -18.18 -1.35
C MET A 530 -12.73 -17.37 -2.02
N CYS A 531 -13.95 -17.52 -1.51
CA CYS A 531 -15.09 -16.68 -1.90
C CYS A 531 -15.41 -15.67 -0.80
N LEU A 532 -15.71 -14.43 -1.19
CA LEU A 532 -16.23 -13.42 -0.26
C LEU A 532 -17.75 -13.49 -0.12
N THR A 533 -18.45 -14.10 -1.07
CA THR A 533 -19.90 -14.12 -1.13
C THR A 533 -20.43 -15.42 -1.75
N ASP A 534 -21.68 -15.77 -1.42
CA ASP A 534 -22.44 -16.82 -2.09
C ASP A 534 -23.02 -16.34 -3.45
N ASN A 535 -23.73 -17.23 -4.14
CA ASN A 535 -24.36 -16.94 -5.45
C ASN A 535 -25.54 -15.94 -5.39
N ASN A 536 -26.02 -15.58 -4.21
CA ASN A 536 -27.03 -14.54 -4.00
C ASN A 536 -26.41 -13.20 -3.59
N PHE A 537 -25.08 -13.08 -3.65
CA PHE A 537 -24.33 -11.91 -3.20
C PHE A 537 -24.51 -11.60 -1.70
N LYS A 538 -24.77 -12.64 -0.90
CA LYS A 538 -24.70 -12.58 0.56
C LYS A 538 -23.29 -12.97 1.01
N ASN A 539 -22.69 -12.12 1.85
CA ASN A 539 -21.34 -12.35 2.36
C ASN A 539 -21.20 -13.71 3.05
N LEU A 540 -20.05 -14.32 2.81
CA LEU A 540 -19.49 -15.38 3.63
C LEU A 540 -18.62 -14.76 4.73
N ALA A 541 -18.13 -15.58 5.66
CA ALA A 541 -17.31 -15.09 6.78
C ALA A 541 -16.07 -14.28 6.33
N ALA A 542 -15.44 -14.67 5.21
CA ALA A 542 -14.34 -13.91 4.61
C ALA A 542 -14.81 -12.53 4.08
N GLY A 543 -15.99 -12.45 3.47
CA GLY A 543 -16.60 -11.19 3.04
C GLY A 543 -16.92 -10.27 4.21
N ASP A 544 -17.40 -10.82 5.34
CA ASP A 544 -17.66 -10.05 6.56
C ASP A 544 -16.39 -9.45 7.15
N VAL A 545 -15.25 -10.15 7.07
CA VAL A 545 -13.94 -9.61 7.46
C VAL A 545 -13.56 -8.42 6.57
N VAL A 546 -13.70 -8.54 5.26
CA VAL A 546 -13.36 -7.46 4.32
C VAL A 546 -14.23 -6.23 4.55
N ASP A 547 -15.55 -6.40 4.67
CA ASP A 547 -16.49 -5.29 4.93
C ASP A 547 -16.21 -4.63 6.29
N LYS A 548 -15.86 -5.42 7.31
CA LYS A 548 -15.42 -4.91 8.62
C LYS A 548 -14.17 -4.03 8.47
N LEU A 549 -13.13 -4.50 7.78
CA LEU A 549 -11.89 -3.75 7.63
C LEU A 549 -12.06 -2.48 6.77
N ILE A 550 -12.86 -2.53 5.69
CA ILE A 550 -13.25 -1.33 4.93
C ILE A 550 -13.95 -0.32 5.85
N TRP A 551 -14.79 -0.80 6.75
CA TRP A 551 -15.47 0.05 7.72
C TRP A 551 -14.51 0.61 8.77
N GLU A 552 -13.53 -0.14 9.26
CA GLU A 552 -12.53 0.31 10.23
C GLU A 552 -11.52 1.32 9.64
N TRP A 553 -11.08 1.10 8.40
CA TRP A 553 -10.05 1.89 7.73
C TRP A 553 -10.59 3.12 7.00
N LYS A 554 -11.48 3.85 7.66
CA LYS A 554 -12.03 5.11 7.14
C LYS A 554 -12.30 6.09 8.27
N THR A 555 -12.30 7.37 7.91
CA THR A 555 -12.73 8.43 8.83
C THR A 555 -14.24 8.42 8.97
N ARG A 556 -14.73 8.45 10.22
CA ARG A 556 -16.15 8.68 10.50
C ARG A 556 -16.53 10.12 10.23
N SER A 557 -17.70 10.32 9.64
CA SER A 557 -18.27 11.66 9.54
C SER A 557 -18.45 12.25 10.94
N HIS A 558 -17.97 13.48 11.13
CA HIS A 558 -18.02 14.18 12.40
C HIS A 558 -18.09 15.68 12.19
N VAL A 559 -18.34 16.42 13.28
CA VAL A 559 -18.38 17.88 13.29
C VAL A 559 -17.36 18.42 14.27
N GLY A 560 -16.49 19.29 13.78
CA GLY A 560 -15.59 20.12 14.56
C GLY A 560 -16.13 21.53 14.78
N VAL A 561 -15.58 22.23 15.75
CA VAL A 561 -15.84 23.66 15.97
C VAL A 561 -14.51 24.38 15.95
N ALA A 562 -14.43 25.45 15.15
CA ALA A 562 -13.25 26.27 15.04
C ALA A 562 -12.96 27.05 16.33
N ASP A 563 -11.69 27.12 16.72
CA ASP A 563 -11.19 27.93 17.83
C ASP A 563 -11.21 29.44 17.53
N ALA A 564 -10.63 30.24 18.43
CA ALA A 564 -10.60 31.70 18.30
C ALA A 564 -9.88 32.19 17.03
N ASP A 565 -8.91 31.42 16.53
CA ASP A 565 -8.13 31.70 15.32
C ASP A 565 -8.72 31.02 14.08
N GLY A 566 -9.95 30.51 14.20
CA GLY A 566 -10.71 29.90 13.11
C GLY A 566 -10.24 28.50 12.77
N TYR A 567 -9.38 27.87 13.57
CA TYR A 567 -8.81 26.56 13.30
C TYR A 567 -9.62 25.43 13.93
N TYR A 568 -9.70 24.31 13.23
CA TYR A 568 -10.08 23.01 13.77
C TYR A 568 -9.07 21.97 13.31
N GLU A 569 -8.45 21.29 14.27
CA GLU A 569 -7.49 20.22 14.02
C GLU A 569 -8.17 18.86 14.19
N THR A 570 -7.95 17.95 13.25
CA THR A 570 -8.48 16.59 13.32
C THR A 570 -7.57 15.61 12.60
N GLU A 571 -7.65 14.34 12.98
CA GLU A 571 -6.90 13.27 12.34
C GLU A 571 -7.77 12.50 11.35
N LEU A 572 -7.34 12.47 10.09
CA LEU A 572 -8.06 11.86 8.98
C LEU A 572 -7.25 10.71 8.39
N PHE A 573 -7.92 9.62 8.02
CA PHE A 573 -7.33 8.64 7.10
C PHE A 573 -7.04 9.29 5.74
N HIS A 574 -6.07 8.74 5.00
CA HIS A 574 -5.86 9.17 3.63
C HIS A 574 -7.12 8.89 2.79
N GLY A 575 -7.53 9.86 1.98
CA GLY A 575 -8.74 9.80 1.19
C GLY A 575 -9.25 11.16 0.75
N ASP A 576 -10.38 11.14 0.06
CA ASP A 576 -11.09 12.33 -0.40
C ASP A 576 -12.21 12.68 0.57
N TYR A 577 -12.38 13.97 0.81
CA TYR A 577 -13.30 14.54 1.78
C TYR A 577 -14.11 15.68 1.19
N LYS A 578 -15.31 15.87 1.71
CA LYS A 578 -16.09 17.09 1.57
C LYS A 578 -16.20 17.74 2.94
N VAL A 579 -15.63 18.93 3.08
CA VAL A 579 -15.72 19.72 4.30
C VAL A 579 -16.73 20.83 4.11
N THR A 580 -17.75 20.84 4.96
CA THR A 580 -18.81 21.83 4.94
C THR A 580 -18.67 22.74 6.16
N VAL A 581 -18.37 24.01 5.94
CA VAL A 581 -18.14 25.00 6.99
C VAL A 581 -19.35 25.92 7.10
N THR A 582 -19.94 25.99 8.28
CA THR A 582 -21.10 26.84 8.59
C THR A 582 -20.68 27.97 9.53
N HIS A 583 -20.94 29.21 9.10
CA HIS A 583 -20.68 30.40 9.91
C HIS A 583 -21.68 30.49 11.08
N PRO A 584 -21.23 30.74 12.33
CA PRO A 584 -22.11 30.69 13.50
C PRO A 584 -23.17 31.81 13.52
N ALA A 585 -22.81 33.03 13.11
CA ALA A 585 -23.72 34.19 13.12
C ALA A 585 -24.49 34.44 11.80
N ALA A 586 -23.91 34.12 10.64
CA ALA A 586 -24.49 34.46 9.33
C ALA A 586 -25.40 33.38 8.73
N ASN A 587 -25.48 32.20 9.37
CA ASN A 587 -26.19 31.01 8.86
C ASN A 587 -25.84 30.66 7.40
N SER A 588 -24.64 31.04 6.96
CA SER A 588 -24.08 30.74 5.65
C SER A 588 -23.24 29.47 5.74
N THR A 589 -23.19 28.72 4.64
CA THR A 589 -22.46 27.46 4.57
C THR A 589 -21.70 27.37 3.25
N VAL A 590 -20.46 26.91 3.31
CA VAL A 590 -19.61 26.63 2.14
C VAL A 590 -19.13 25.20 2.22
N ALA A 591 -19.15 24.48 1.10
CA ALA A 591 -18.58 23.14 1.00
C ALA A 591 -17.36 23.16 0.08
N GLN A 592 -16.29 22.49 0.50
CA GLN A 592 -15.05 22.36 -0.25
C GLN A 592 -14.60 20.90 -0.26
N SER A 593 -14.17 20.42 -1.43
CA SER A 593 -13.54 19.10 -1.55
C SER A 593 -12.06 19.19 -1.18
N LEU A 594 -11.57 18.20 -0.45
CA LEU A 594 -10.18 18.08 -0.01
C LEU A 594 -9.67 16.67 -0.27
N THR A 595 -8.43 16.54 -0.73
CA THR A 595 -7.72 15.25 -0.78
C THR A 595 -6.64 15.25 0.30
N VAL A 596 -6.64 14.22 1.13
CA VAL A 596 -5.69 14.01 2.21
C VAL A 596 -4.87 12.78 1.86
N ASP A 597 -3.59 12.95 1.58
CA ASP A 597 -2.67 11.86 1.32
C ASP A 597 -1.29 12.18 1.88
N ARG A 598 -0.31 11.34 1.54
CA ARG A 598 1.06 11.49 2.05
C ARG A 598 1.72 12.81 1.58
N GLU A 599 1.42 13.25 0.37
CA GLU A 599 2.08 14.38 -0.30
C GLU A 599 1.28 15.68 -0.19
N SER A 600 0.01 15.63 0.25
CA SER A 600 -0.84 16.82 0.42
C SER A 600 -0.32 17.79 1.50
N ASP A 601 -0.91 18.99 1.60
CA ASP A 601 -0.63 19.89 2.71
C ASP A 601 -1.27 19.40 4.03
N ASN A 602 -0.78 19.93 5.15
CA ASN A 602 -1.37 19.72 6.47
C ASN A 602 -2.44 20.76 6.82
N GLU A 603 -2.48 21.89 6.11
CA GLU A 603 -3.34 23.03 6.44
C GLU A 603 -4.19 23.44 5.24
N PHE A 604 -5.49 23.62 5.47
CA PHE A 604 -6.45 23.97 4.42
C PHE A 604 -7.28 25.17 4.89
N THR A 605 -7.26 26.26 4.11
CA THR A 605 -8.09 27.44 4.37
C THR A 605 -9.37 27.36 3.57
N ILE A 606 -10.50 27.60 4.24
CA ILE A 606 -11.85 27.61 3.68
C ILE A 606 -12.47 28.98 3.95
N HIS A 607 -12.83 29.70 2.88
CA HIS A 607 -13.46 31.01 2.99
C HIS A 607 -14.98 30.87 3.10
N VAL A 608 -15.58 31.49 4.13
CA VAL A 608 -17.00 31.44 4.46
C VAL A 608 -17.59 32.85 4.43
N PHE A 609 -18.68 33.04 3.69
CA PHE A 609 -19.24 34.36 3.47
C PHE A 609 -20.18 34.77 4.60
N THR A 610 -20.16 36.04 5.03
CA THR A 610 -21.05 36.56 6.08
C THR A 610 -22.34 37.20 5.55
N GLY A 611 -22.47 37.32 4.22
CA GLY A 611 -23.62 37.97 3.58
C GLY A 611 -24.66 36.98 3.06
N LYS A 612 -25.95 37.33 3.17
CA LYS A 612 -26.99 36.76 2.30
C LYS A 612 -26.65 37.15 0.86
N LEU A 613 -26.39 36.19 -0.02
CA LEU A 613 -26.51 36.45 -1.46
C LEU A 613 -27.97 36.80 -1.73
N VAL A 614 -28.28 38.09 -1.83
CA VAL A 614 -29.54 38.55 -2.40
C VAL A 614 -29.34 38.53 -3.90
N PHE A 615 -29.82 37.47 -4.56
CA PHE A 615 -30.02 37.51 -6.00
C PHE A 615 -31.13 38.53 -6.28
N VAL A 616 -30.76 39.72 -6.74
CA VAL A 616 -31.73 40.65 -7.32
C VAL A 616 -31.90 40.23 -8.77
N LEU A 617 -32.99 39.51 -9.06
CA LEU A 617 -33.39 39.23 -10.43
C LEU A 617 -34.01 40.52 -11.00
N ALA A 618 -33.22 41.34 -11.69
CA ALA A 618 -33.74 42.49 -12.42
C ALA A 618 -34.38 41.99 -13.73
N ILE A 619 -35.71 41.86 -13.76
CA ILE A 619 -36.45 41.62 -14.99
C ILE A 619 -36.67 42.98 -15.67
N ILE A 620 -35.88 43.28 -16.70
CA ILE A 620 -36.16 44.42 -17.58
C ILE A 620 -37.19 43.96 -18.61
N LEU A 621 -38.44 44.40 -18.46
CA LEU A 621 -39.48 44.21 -19.45
C LEU A 621 -39.30 45.26 -20.56
N PHE A 622 -38.83 44.82 -21.73
CA PHE A 622 -38.91 45.57 -22.98
C PHE A 622 -40.01 44.96 -23.85
N GLU A 623 -40.86 45.81 -24.43
CA GLU A 623 -42.03 45.52 -25.27
C GLU A 623 -42.14 44.07 -25.81
N GLY A 624 -42.76 43.19 -25.02
CA GLY A 624 -43.32 41.94 -25.52
C GLY A 624 -42.38 40.78 -25.85
N LYS A 625 -41.08 40.81 -25.51
CA LYS A 625 -40.21 39.62 -25.65
C LYS A 625 -39.29 39.41 -24.44
N VAL A 626 -39.32 38.20 -23.89
CA VAL A 626 -38.45 37.76 -22.79
C VAL A 626 -37.03 37.57 -23.34
N LEU A 627 -36.09 38.41 -22.91
CA LEU A 627 -34.65 38.15 -23.03
C LEU A 627 -34.14 37.51 -21.74
N THR A 628 -33.17 36.61 -21.91
CA THR A 628 -32.55 35.76 -20.88
C THR A 628 -32.13 36.51 -19.61
N PRO A 629 -32.20 35.86 -18.43
CA PRO A 629 -31.90 36.51 -17.16
C PRO A 629 -30.42 36.90 -17.07
N TRP A 630 -30.16 38.16 -16.71
CA TRP A 630 -28.85 38.63 -16.27
C TRP A 630 -28.76 38.56 -14.74
N VAL A 631 -27.65 38.02 -14.23
CA VAL A 631 -27.32 38.03 -12.80
C VAL A 631 -26.31 39.14 -12.55
N GLU A 632 -26.71 40.19 -11.81
CA GLU A 632 -25.80 41.26 -11.38
C GLU A 632 -25.34 40.96 -9.94
N LEU A 633 -24.03 40.80 -9.72
CA LEU A 633 -23.42 40.68 -8.40
C LEU A 633 -23.14 42.08 -7.84
N LYS A 634 -23.98 42.58 -6.93
CA LYS A 634 -23.69 43.84 -6.21
C LYS A 634 -22.92 43.57 -4.93
N TYR A 635 -21.68 44.08 -4.86
CA TYR A 635 -20.93 44.23 -3.62
C TYR A 635 -21.36 45.53 -2.92
N PRO A 636 -21.70 45.52 -1.62
CA PRO A 636 -21.84 46.75 -0.87
C PRO A 636 -20.43 47.30 -0.60
N ASN A 637 -20.14 48.50 -1.12
CA ASN A 637 -18.95 49.36 -0.86
C ASN A 637 -17.76 49.35 -1.85
N ARG A 638 -17.97 49.40 -3.17
CA ARG A 638 -16.96 49.98 -4.10
C ARG A 638 -17.61 50.66 -5.31
N HIS A 639 -17.54 51.99 -5.39
CA HIS A 639 -17.68 52.73 -6.64
C HIS A 639 -16.29 52.84 -7.29
N LEU A 640 -16.10 52.27 -8.47
CA LEU A 640 -14.94 52.53 -9.34
C LEU A 640 -15.45 53.26 -10.58
N GLY A 641 -15.20 54.57 -10.63
CA GLY A 641 -15.40 55.38 -11.83
C GLY A 641 -14.30 55.07 -12.86
N LEU A 642 -14.68 54.89 -14.12
CA LEU A 642 -13.74 54.70 -15.23
C LEU A 642 -13.78 55.93 -16.14
N HIS A 643 -12.62 56.57 -16.28
CA HIS A 643 -12.32 57.61 -17.26
C HIS A 643 -12.11 57.00 -18.66
N GLN A 644 -12.63 57.67 -19.69
CA GLN A 644 -12.34 57.42 -21.10
C GLN A 644 -10.88 57.75 -21.44
N SER A 645 -10.18 56.84 -22.14
CA SER A 645 -9.13 57.24 -23.08
C SER A 645 -8.83 56.19 -24.16
N GLN A 646 -9.05 56.64 -25.39
CA GLN A 646 -8.31 56.42 -26.64
C GLN A 646 -8.25 55.04 -27.33
N VAL A 647 -8.69 55.12 -28.59
CA VAL A 647 -8.74 54.17 -29.69
C VAL A 647 -7.36 53.98 -30.32
N ALA A 648 -7.02 52.75 -30.71
CA ALA A 648 -6.04 52.47 -31.75
C ALA A 648 -6.52 51.31 -32.63
N HIS A 649 -6.48 51.54 -33.95
CA HIS A 649 -6.82 50.63 -35.04
C HIS A 649 -5.88 49.41 -35.12
N HIS A 650 -6.41 48.22 -35.48
CA HIS A 650 -5.84 47.35 -36.52
C HIS A 650 -6.81 46.24 -36.98
N GLN A 651 -6.47 45.65 -38.12
CA GLN A 651 -7.31 45.03 -39.16
C GLN A 651 -7.77 43.57 -38.91
N ASN A 652 -8.91 43.26 -39.56
CA ASN A 652 -9.46 41.98 -40.02
C ASN A 652 -8.62 40.70 -39.95
N HIS A 653 -9.24 39.61 -39.45
CA HIS A 653 -9.34 38.32 -40.16
C HIS A 653 -10.54 37.50 -39.64
N GLU A 654 -11.21 36.81 -40.56
CA GLU A 654 -12.42 35.99 -40.39
C GLU A 654 -12.17 34.68 -39.64
N CYS A 655 -13.17 34.17 -38.91
CA CYS A 655 -13.26 32.78 -38.46
C CYS A 655 -14.70 32.26 -38.56
N ASN A 656 -14.87 31.18 -39.32
CA ASN A 656 -16.09 30.42 -39.53
C ASN A 656 -16.38 29.45 -38.36
N GLU A 657 -17.67 29.32 -38.06
CA GLU A 657 -18.45 28.16 -37.55
C GLU A 657 -17.85 27.17 -36.53
N PHE A 658 -18.49 27.08 -35.35
CA PHE A 658 -18.73 25.84 -34.60
C PHE A 658 -20.10 25.83 -33.88
N HIS A 659 -20.68 24.63 -33.78
CA HIS A 659 -22.03 24.23 -33.31
C HIS A 659 -22.04 23.88 -31.80
N PRO A 660 -23.16 23.95 -31.04
CA PRO A 660 -23.14 24.06 -29.58
C PRO A 660 -23.31 22.73 -28.83
N LEU A 661 -22.38 22.42 -27.94
CA LEU A 661 -22.57 21.61 -26.72
C LEU A 661 -21.36 21.85 -25.81
N GLU A 662 -21.62 21.99 -24.50
CA GLU A 662 -20.66 22.22 -23.39
C GLU A 662 -20.34 23.69 -23.05
N LEU A 663 -21.21 24.30 -22.25
CA LEU A 663 -20.85 25.40 -21.34
C LEU A 663 -20.94 24.85 -19.90
N GLN A 664 -19.86 24.23 -19.46
CA GLN A 664 -19.57 24.05 -18.03
C GLN A 664 -18.95 25.34 -17.49
N ILE A 665 -19.42 25.69 -16.30
CA ILE A 665 -19.08 26.83 -15.46
C ILE A 665 -17.56 26.93 -15.23
N LEU A 666 -16.96 28.08 -15.54
CA LEU A 666 -15.63 28.55 -15.11
C LEU A 666 -15.60 30.07 -15.39
N GLU A 667 -15.08 30.99 -14.57
CA GLU A 667 -13.87 30.97 -13.74
C GLU A 667 -14.00 31.90 -12.50
N ILE A 668 -13.44 31.47 -11.37
CA ILE A 668 -12.73 32.37 -10.46
C ILE A 668 -11.32 31.78 -10.36
N LEU A 669 -10.32 32.53 -10.84
CA LEU A 669 -8.93 32.66 -10.36
C LEU A 669 -7.98 32.98 -11.54
N LEU A 670 -7.76 34.28 -11.81
CA LEU A 670 -6.56 34.75 -12.50
C LEU A 670 -5.77 35.66 -11.55
N HIS A 671 -4.48 35.35 -11.39
CA HIS A 671 -3.44 36.19 -10.79
C HIS A 671 -3.05 37.34 -11.75
N PRO A 672 -2.39 38.42 -11.28
CA PRO A 672 -2.27 39.66 -12.06
C PRO A 672 -1.27 39.52 -13.21
N GLY A 673 -1.74 39.58 -14.46
CA GLY A 673 -0.86 39.67 -15.62
C GLY A 673 -1.45 39.39 -17.00
N GLU A 674 -2.57 38.66 -17.12
CA GLU A 674 -3.05 38.20 -18.44
C GLU A 674 -4.46 38.72 -18.77
N ARG A 675 -4.61 39.22 -20.01
CA ARG A 675 -5.88 39.74 -20.58
C ARG A 675 -6.52 38.65 -21.45
N MET A 676 -7.82 38.41 -21.28
CA MET A 676 -8.64 37.78 -22.31
C MET A 676 -9.55 38.86 -22.94
N GLN A 677 -9.39 39.09 -24.24
CA GLN A 677 -10.25 39.95 -25.05
C GLN A 677 -11.35 39.10 -25.72
N LEU A 678 -12.61 39.43 -25.48
CA LEU A 678 -13.75 38.98 -26.28
C LEU A 678 -14.51 40.23 -26.74
N ASN A 679 -14.36 40.57 -28.03
CA ASN A 679 -15.12 41.61 -28.70
C ASN A 679 -16.11 40.95 -29.67
N CYS A 680 -17.39 41.30 -29.57
CA CYS A 680 -18.34 41.32 -30.68
C CYS A 680 -19.49 42.28 -30.32
N TYR A 681 -19.61 43.40 -31.05
CA TYR A 681 -20.84 44.20 -31.15
C TYR A 681 -21.08 44.54 -32.62
N LEU A 682 -22.34 44.45 -33.05
CA LEU A 682 -23.02 45.44 -33.89
C LEU A 682 -24.46 45.01 -34.17
N VAL A 683 -25.45 45.77 -33.67
CA VAL A 683 -26.55 46.33 -34.48
C VAL A 683 -27.01 47.65 -33.83
N GLU A 684 -26.88 48.73 -34.59
CA GLU A 684 -27.56 50.03 -34.46
C GLU A 684 -28.74 50.06 -35.48
N PRO A 685 -29.70 51.01 -35.48
CA PRO A 685 -29.89 52.18 -34.61
C PRO A 685 -31.38 52.54 -34.28
N LEU A 686 -31.54 53.72 -33.65
CA LEU A 686 -32.66 54.70 -33.69
C LEU A 686 -33.69 54.70 -32.54
N GLY A 687 -33.69 55.81 -31.80
CA GLY A 687 -34.88 56.34 -31.11
C GLY A 687 -34.59 56.96 -29.74
N GLU A 688 -34.67 58.29 -29.63
CA GLU A 688 -34.75 59.01 -28.35
C GLU A 688 -35.98 58.54 -27.53
N ILE A 689 -35.81 58.06 -26.30
CA ILE A 689 -36.91 58.08 -25.31
C ILE A 689 -36.39 58.41 -23.89
N SER A 690 -37.07 59.42 -23.33
CA SER A 690 -37.08 59.96 -21.97
C SER A 690 -37.06 58.94 -20.82
N VAL A 691 -36.16 59.16 -19.85
CA VAL A 691 -36.18 58.52 -18.53
C VAL A 691 -37.32 59.09 -17.68
N ARG A 692 -38.31 58.26 -17.29
CA ARG A 692 -39.16 58.51 -16.13
C ARG A 692 -38.82 57.53 -15.02
N HIS A 693 -38.45 58.07 -13.86
CA HIS A 693 -38.36 57.35 -12.59
C HIS A 693 -39.69 56.72 -12.21
N ILE A 694 -39.68 55.45 -11.80
CA ILE A 694 -40.69 54.90 -10.89
C ILE A 694 -39.97 53.98 -9.88
N TYR A 695 -40.14 54.34 -8.60
CA TYR A 695 -39.81 53.55 -7.41
C TYR A 695 -40.72 52.31 -7.30
N GLY A 696 -40.18 51.21 -6.81
CA GLY A 696 -40.94 50.00 -6.43
C GLY A 696 -40.02 48.86 -6.06
#